data_AF-A0A2V7ZVF1-F1
#
_entry.id   AF-A0A2V7ZVF1-F1
#
_cell.length_a   1.000
_cell.length_b   1.000
_cell.length_c   1.000
_cell.angle_alpha   90.00
_cell.angle_beta   90.00
_cell.angle_gamma   90.00
#
_symmetry.space_group_name_H-M   'P 1'
#
loop_
_entity.id
_entity.type
_entity.pdbx_description
1 polymer ?
#
loop_
_entity_poly.entity_id
_entity_poly.type
_entity_poly.pdbx_seq_one_letter_code
_entity_poly.pdbx_strand_id
1 'polypeptide(L)'
;MQTPQTMPGARFVDPKILSRISSLELMARTVVEGFINGLHRAPYFGASIDFAEHRGYVAGDDIRRVDWRLFARTDRFYVKQYEADTNTNLSILFDVSKSMSFSSRGIPKIEYASFVAACLGYLAQRQRDRVGIVTFDSDIVTHVPSAHARSREVRAPRESDGAAEQDGGALQATRHPRPDLRFLRGARRSPRSHQAAEVPRQRPHRLSRPRPRRDRVRVRRCVQLRGSRERRPDSGGAAVARPGGPAADSRAHRRVDREVLRAPDRLHAAEHGRTARPRALQLSFQPRAADESTVTFLTPAFFLGLGAIAIPILIHLIQREKKRVVEFPSLMFVRRIPYQSVRRRRIRHWFLLFLRAAAIALIVFAFARPFLHQSAVAAAAGGAARDVVVLLDQSASMGYGDHFEKAKDAARRVVRGLGADDRATLVLFAKNAEENMRATSDRARLEGAINAAKVTAGATRYGPALKLADSILGRSPLKRREAVLISDFQKTGWTGSEDARFPEGMTLTTMPVGSANARNLAVPSVTFGRSAFSGQERIAVTAGLSNKGDEAIGDVPVSLTVDGHELETLRATVAPHASSSVTFAPFTLSGPNVRGMVRAGTDPLPADNTFHFVLTPSEPVSLLVVDSGAPDASLYISKALAIGTTPQFQVEVTSAGRVAPAAFDKRAVVVLNDAMFPPAAAGGVLKRFVERGGGLLIVAGDHATFPTGSTADGDLLPGRLGTTIDRTDGRAGSLGFLDYSHQVFELFKAPRSGDFSAAHFFRYRSVEPAPADRVLARYDDGAVAAAERKVGMGRVIVWTSTLDDSLSDIGVKPVFLPLVHQLVRYLAHYEQPTSWLTVGQVLDVAARTKGRTDRIVVTPSGERVAPQNSRGLVELAEQGIYEIRSAAATTGRPESVASNLDPVESDLTPLDPRELVAAVTGHATPETAEPAMAEQMTQEEIEKRQGLWWYLLLTGMALLAVETTIANRLSRREKFL
;
A
#
# COMPACT_ATOMS: atom_id res chain seq x y z
N MET A 1 -26.76 10.97 24.40
CA MET A 1 -27.34 10.17 23.31
C MET A 1 -27.93 11.12 22.28
N GLN A 2 -27.16 11.45 21.24
CA GLN A 2 -27.60 12.21 20.07
C GLN A 2 -26.91 11.57 18.86
N THR A 3 -27.68 11.24 17.82
CA THR A 3 -27.21 10.57 16.61
C THR A 3 -26.39 11.55 15.76
N PRO A 4 -25.22 11.16 15.23
CA PRO A 4 -24.50 12.02 14.29
C PRO A 4 -25.30 12.14 12.98
N GLN A 5 -25.48 13.36 12.48
CA GLN A 5 -26.16 13.58 11.19
C GLN A 5 -25.24 13.20 10.04
N THR A 6 -25.74 12.36 9.14
CA THR A 6 -25.09 12.05 7.87
C THR A 6 -25.14 13.25 6.92
N MET A 7 -23.99 13.62 6.36
CA MET A 7 -23.91 14.57 5.24
C MET A 7 -24.74 14.06 4.05
N PRO A 8 -25.44 14.92 3.30
CA PRO A 8 -26.25 14.51 2.16
C PRO A 8 -25.37 14.13 0.96
N GLY A 9 -25.00 12.85 0.88
CA GLY A 9 -24.42 12.25 -0.32
C GLY A 9 -25.38 12.34 -1.52
N ALA A 10 -24.82 12.33 -2.73
CA ALA A 10 -25.55 12.58 -3.97
C ALA A 10 -26.81 11.69 -4.11
N ARG A 11 -27.97 12.33 -4.34
CA ARG A 11 -29.23 11.65 -4.67
C ARG A 11 -29.12 10.98 -6.05
N PHE A 12 -28.79 9.69 -6.07
CA PHE A 12 -28.92 8.87 -7.27
C PHE A 12 -30.41 8.78 -7.69
N VAL A 13 -30.68 8.98 -8.98
CA VAL A 13 -32.03 8.82 -9.56
C VAL A 13 -32.33 7.33 -9.70
N ASP A 14 -33.53 6.90 -9.31
CA ASP A 14 -33.97 5.49 -9.41
C ASP A 14 -33.88 5.00 -10.87
N PRO A 15 -33.17 3.89 -11.16
CA PRO A 15 -33.12 3.27 -12.48
C PRO A 15 -34.50 3.00 -13.12
N LYS A 16 -35.55 2.77 -12.32
CA LYS A 16 -36.94 2.59 -12.81
C LYS A 16 -37.63 3.88 -13.26
N ILE A 17 -37.13 5.03 -12.81
CA ILE A 17 -37.57 6.36 -13.31
C ILE A 17 -36.81 6.68 -14.59
N LEU A 18 -35.51 6.35 -14.62
CA LEU A 18 -34.66 6.50 -15.80
C LEU A 18 -35.19 5.69 -17.01
N SER A 19 -35.53 4.41 -16.86
CA SER A 19 -36.07 3.60 -17.96
C SER A 19 -37.41 4.07 -18.55
N ARG A 20 -38.09 5.06 -17.93
CA ARG A 20 -39.29 5.71 -18.50
C ARG A 20 -38.97 6.87 -19.45
N ILE A 21 -37.71 7.31 -19.51
CA ILE A 21 -37.26 8.38 -20.39
C ILE A 21 -36.80 7.76 -21.72
N SER A 22 -37.60 7.90 -22.77
CA SER A 22 -37.38 7.25 -24.07
C SER A 22 -36.17 7.74 -24.87
N SER A 23 -35.45 8.77 -24.41
CA SER A 23 -34.26 9.32 -25.05
C SER A 23 -33.01 9.13 -24.20
N LEU A 24 -32.08 8.32 -24.73
CA LEU A 24 -30.74 8.10 -24.16
C LEU A 24 -29.94 9.40 -24.00
N GLU A 25 -30.09 10.34 -24.94
CA GLU A 25 -29.43 11.65 -24.90
C GLU A 25 -29.94 12.49 -23.71
N LEU A 26 -31.25 12.51 -23.49
CA LEU A 26 -31.87 13.27 -22.40
C LEU A 26 -31.44 12.71 -21.03
N MET A 27 -31.37 11.38 -20.91
CA MET A 27 -30.90 10.70 -19.71
C MET A 27 -29.42 10.93 -19.41
N ALA A 28 -28.55 10.73 -20.41
CA ALA A 28 -27.12 10.97 -20.26
C ALA A 28 -26.87 12.41 -19.79
N ARG A 29 -27.62 13.37 -20.35
CA ARG A 29 -27.56 14.76 -19.91
C ARG A 29 -28.04 14.95 -18.45
N THR A 30 -29.19 14.42 -18.06
CA THR A 30 -29.72 14.58 -16.69
C THR A 30 -28.82 13.95 -15.62
N VAL A 31 -28.24 12.78 -15.88
CA VAL A 31 -27.32 12.11 -14.93
C VAL A 31 -25.99 12.87 -14.84
N VAL A 32 -25.41 13.29 -15.98
CA VAL A 32 -24.10 13.95 -16.03
C VAL A 32 -24.16 15.41 -15.56
N GLU A 33 -25.25 16.15 -15.83
CA GLU A 33 -25.43 17.52 -15.32
C GLU A 33 -25.63 17.54 -13.79
N GLY A 34 -26.31 16.54 -13.22
CA GLY A 34 -26.42 16.38 -11.76
C GLY A 34 -25.09 16.01 -11.08
N PHE A 35 -24.20 15.30 -11.79
CA PHE A 35 -22.90 14.86 -11.27
C PHE A 35 -21.81 15.94 -11.32
N ILE A 36 -21.86 16.86 -12.30
CA ILE A 36 -20.77 17.82 -12.57
C ILE A 36 -20.83 19.09 -11.70
N ASN A 37 -21.99 19.43 -11.10
CA ASN A 37 -22.08 20.51 -10.12
C ASN A 37 -21.56 20.08 -8.73
N GLY A 38 -20.27 19.76 -8.64
CA GLY A 38 -19.62 19.41 -7.37
C GLY A 38 -18.22 18.78 -7.45
N LEU A 39 -17.74 18.36 -8.63
CA LEU A 39 -16.48 17.61 -8.76
C LEU A 39 -15.43 18.39 -9.58
N HIS A 40 -14.57 19.08 -8.83
CA HIS A 40 -13.19 19.54 -9.07
C HIS A 40 -12.64 19.75 -10.50
N ARG A 41 -11.92 20.88 -10.65
CA ARG A 41 -10.90 21.13 -11.69
C ARG A 41 -9.89 19.97 -11.80
N ALA A 42 -9.32 19.80 -12.99
CA ALA A 42 -8.26 18.84 -13.23
C ALA A 42 -7.03 19.08 -12.31
N PRO A 43 -6.38 18.02 -11.75
CA PRO A 43 -5.27 18.19 -10.79
C PRO A 43 -3.95 18.69 -11.39
N TYR A 44 -3.88 18.95 -12.70
CA TYR A 44 -2.62 19.11 -13.43
C TYR A 44 -2.63 20.37 -14.30
N PHE A 45 -1.74 21.31 -13.97
CA PHE A 45 -1.44 22.47 -14.81
C PHE A 45 -0.48 22.06 -15.95
N GLY A 46 -0.68 22.64 -17.13
CA GLY A 46 0.00 22.25 -18.36
C GLY A 46 0.25 23.44 -19.27
N ALA A 47 0.44 23.19 -20.58
CA ALA A 47 0.68 24.24 -21.57
C ALA A 47 -0.49 24.34 -22.55
N SER A 48 -1.64 24.85 -22.09
CA SER A 48 -2.70 25.35 -22.97
C SER A 48 -2.61 26.88 -23.16
N ILE A 49 -3.56 27.45 -23.89
CA ILE A 49 -3.67 28.88 -24.22
C ILE A 49 -4.30 29.66 -23.05
N ASP A 50 -5.17 29.01 -22.27
CA ASP A 50 -5.89 29.66 -21.18
C ASP A 50 -5.05 29.75 -19.90
N PHE A 51 -4.88 30.99 -19.44
CA PHE A 51 -4.10 31.36 -18.26
C PHE A 51 -4.80 30.91 -16.97
N ALA A 52 -4.09 30.14 -16.14
CA ALA A 52 -4.60 29.65 -14.86
C ALA A 52 -4.21 30.59 -13.70
N GLU A 53 -2.91 30.71 -13.42
CA GLU A 53 -2.39 31.56 -12.34
C GLU A 53 -0.89 31.91 -12.50
N HIS A 54 -0.39 32.82 -11.66
CA HIS A 54 1.02 33.19 -11.55
C HIS A 54 1.64 32.53 -10.31
N ARG A 55 2.63 31.65 -10.48
CA ARG A 55 3.45 31.13 -9.38
C ARG A 55 4.75 31.95 -9.26
N GLY A 56 5.27 32.14 -8.05
CA GLY A 56 6.62 32.69 -7.86
C GLY A 56 7.68 31.78 -8.50
N TYR A 57 8.64 32.36 -9.20
CA TYR A 57 9.73 31.63 -9.85
C TYR A 57 10.63 30.92 -8.83
N VAL A 58 10.98 29.67 -9.12
CA VAL A 58 11.94 28.85 -8.38
C VAL A 58 13.09 28.48 -9.31
N ALA A 59 14.31 28.35 -8.78
CA ALA A 59 15.47 27.97 -9.57
C ALA A 59 15.24 26.58 -10.21
N GLY A 60 15.29 26.51 -11.54
CA GLY A 60 14.92 25.34 -12.34
C GLY A 60 13.66 25.53 -13.19
N ASP A 61 12.85 26.54 -12.91
CA ASP A 61 11.72 26.92 -13.78
C ASP A 61 12.22 27.46 -15.15
N ASP A 62 11.50 27.13 -16.23
CA ASP A 62 11.82 27.64 -17.57
C ASP A 62 11.65 29.16 -17.64
N ILE A 63 12.78 29.86 -17.81
CA ILE A 63 12.88 31.32 -17.90
C ILE A 63 11.99 31.89 -19.02
N ARG A 64 11.67 31.12 -20.07
CA ARG A 64 10.75 31.54 -21.14
C ARG A 64 9.31 31.75 -20.65
N ARG A 65 8.93 31.12 -19.52
CA ARG A 65 7.59 31.22 -18.92
C ARG A 65 7.44 32.36 -17.91
N VAL A 66 8.51 33.12 -17.66
CA VAL A 66 8.50 34.31 -16.80
C VAL A 66 7.65 35.42 -17.41
N ASP A 67 6.75 36.01 -16.63
CA ASP A 67 5.95 37.16 -17.07
C ASP A 67 6.72 38.46 -16.91
N TRP A 68 7.51 38.80 -17.93
CA TRP A 68 8.31 40.04 -17.96
C TRP A 68 7.48 41.32 -17.77
N ARG A 69 6.17 41.32 -18.10
CA ARG A 69 5.27 42.46 -17.86
C ARG A 69 4.82 42.57 -16.40
N LEU A 70 4.74 41.46 -15.68
CA LEU A 70 4.47 41.44 -14.25
C LEU A 70 5.75 41.79 -13.47
N PHE A 71 6.90 41.21 -13.86
CA PHE A 71 8.21 41.54 -13.32
C PHE A 71 8.49 43.05 -13.37
N ALA A 72 8.28 43.70 -14.52
CA ALA A 72 8.45 45.15 -14.68
C ALA A 72 7.51 46.04 -13.81
N ARG A 73 6.59 45.43 -13.05
CA ARG A 73 5.67 46.13 -12.13
C ARG A 73 5.85 45.74 -10.66
N THR A 74 6.42 44.58 -10.38
CA THR A 74 6.52 44.01 -9.02
C THR A 74 7.96 43.72 -8.58
N ASP A 75 8.93 43.85 -9.48
CA ASP A 75 10.36 43.57 -9.28
C ASP A 75 10.62 42.16 -8.70
N ARG A 76 9.73 41.22 -9.05
CA ARG A 76 9.71 39.83 -8.60
C ARG A 76 9.40 38.91 -9.77
N PHE A 77 10.13 37.80 -9.86
CA PHE A 77 9.97 36.82 -10.93
C PHE A 77 8.73 35.95 -10.68
N TYR A 78 7.80 35.96 -11.62
CA TYR A 78 6.60 35.13 -11.63
C TYR A 78 6.52 34.34 -12.94
N VAL A 79 6.16 33.07 -12.84
CA VAL A 79 5.99 32.12 -13.94
C VAL A 79 4.50 31.98 -14.24
N LYS A 80 4.12 32.04 -15.53
CA LYS A 80 2.75 31.76 -15.97
C LYS A 80 2.48 30.26 -15.94
N GLN A 81 1.40 29.86 -15.28
CA GLN A 81 0.82 28.53 -15.41
C GLN A 81 -0.45 28.61 -16.27
N TYR A 82 -0.67 27.56 -17.06
CA TYR A 82 -1.83 27.41 -17.92
C TYR A 82 -2.58 26.11 -17.54
N GLU A 83 -3.87 26.02 -17.82
CA GLU A 83 -4.64 24.79 -17.58
C GLU A 83 -4.25 23.72 -18.62
N ALA A 84 -4.42 22.43 -18.34
CA ALA A 84 -3.99 21.35 -19.25
C ALA A 84 -5.17 20.75 -20.03
N ASP A 85 -5.19 20.91 -21.36
CA ASP A 85 -6.11 20.18 -22.23
C ASP A 85 -5.52 18.80 -22.59
N THR A 86 -6.10 17.72 -22.07
CA THR A 86 -5.79 16.34 -22.48
C THR A 86 -6.98 15.73 -23.22
N ASN A 87 -6.97 15.81 -24.55
CA ASN A 87 -7.94 15.09 -25.38
C ASN A 87 -7.65 13.58 -25.36
N THR A 88 -8.59 12.79 -24.89
CA THR A 88 -8.55 11.32 -24.84
C THR A 88 -9.31 10.71 -26.04
N ASN A 89 -8.94 9.49 -26.42
CA ASN A 89 -9.70 8.68 -27.38
C ASN A 89 -10.42 7.55 -26.63
N LEU A 90 -11.74 7.65 -26.49
CA LEU A 90 -12.58 6.63 -25.87
C LEU A 90 -13.14 5.67 -26.94
N SER A 91 -12.90 4.37 -26.76
CA SER A 91 -13.52 3.30 -27.57
C SER A 91 -14.33 2.39 -26.64
N ILE A 92 -15.64 2.35 -26.82
CA ILE A 92 -16.56 1.54 -26.01
C ILE A 92 -16.76 0.19 -26.69
N LEU A 93 -16.37 -0.91 -26.04
CA LEU A 93 -16.73 -2.26 -26.49
C LEU A 93 -18.02 -2.69 -25.79
N PHE A 94 -18.99 -3.19 -26.56
CA PHE A 94 -20.37 -3.39 -26.11
C PHE A 94 -20.88 -4.79 -26.50
N ASP A 95 -21.09 -5.65 -25.52
CA ASP A 95 -21.64 -6.99 -25.73
C ASP A 95 -23.13 -6.91 -26.11
N VAL A 96 -23.52 -7.56 -27.22
CA VAL A 96 -24.90 -7.74 -27.67
C VAL A 96 -25.35 -9.21 -27.69
N SER A 97 -24.57 -10.11 -27.08
CA SER A 97 -24.85 -11.54 -26.96
C SER A 97 -26.18 -11.83 -26.27
N LYS A 98 -26.74 -13.03 -26.49
CA LYS A 98 -28.00 -13.47 -25.86
C LYS A 98 -27.97 -13.36 -24.32
N SER A 99 -26.80 -13.45 -23.70
CA SER A 99 -26.64 -13.32 -22.24
C SER A 99 -27.04 -11.93 -21.70
N MET A 100 -26.97 -10.90 -22.55
CA MET A 100 -27.32 -9.52 -22.22
C MET A 100 -28.84 -9.27 -22.17
N SER A 101 -29.67 -10.26 -22.56
CA SER A 101 -31.12 -10.24 -22.34
C SER A 101 -31.52 -10.53 -20.87
N PHE A 102 -30.59 -11.06 -20.07
CA PHE A 102 -30.84 -11.35 -18.64
C PHE A 102 -31.27 -10.07 -17.90
N SER A 103 -32.35 -10.17 -17.12
CA SER A 103 -32.92 -9.04 -16.38
C SER A 103 -32.78 -9.22 -14.87
N SER A 104 -32.35 -8.17 -14.18
CA SER A 104 -32.33 -8.09 -12.71
C SER A 104 -33.18 -6.91 -12.25
N ARG A 105 -34.00 -7.12 -11.23
CA ARG A 105 -34.93 -6.11 -10.66
C ARG A 105 -35.86 -5.41 -11.68
N GLY A 106 -36.08 -6.05 -12.83
CA GLY A 106 -36.96 -5.56 -13.90
C GLY A 106 -36.27 -4.76 -15.02
N ILE A 107 -34.94 -4.73 -15.08
CA ILE A 107 -34.18 -4.08 -16.17
C ILE A 107 -33.23 -5.11 -16.82
N PRO A 108 -33.25 -5.29 -18.16
CA PRO A 108 -32.30 -6.15 -18.87
C PRO A 108 -30.89 -5.55 -18.93
N LYS A 109 -29.86 -6.40 -18.84
CA LYS A 109 -28.44 -5.97 -18.87
C LYS A 109 -28.11 -5.09 -20.08
N ILE A 110 -28.63 -5.41 -21.27
CA ILE A 110 -28.39 -4.65 -22.51
C ILE A 110 -28.92 -3.22 -22.45
N GLU A 111 -30.02 -2.99 -21.74
CA GLU A 111 -30.63 -1.66 -21.59
C GLU A 111 -29.84 -0.84 -20.55
N TYR A 112 -29.49 -1.45 -19.42
CA TYR A 112 -28.62 -0.82 -18.42
C TYR A 112 -27.22 -0.48 -18.98
N ALA A 113 -26.61 -1.40 -19.72
CA ALA A 113 -25.33 -1.18 -20.40
C ALA A 113 -25.44 -0.03 -21.43
N SER A 114 -26.56 0.06 -22.16
CA SER A 114 -26.83 1.14 -23.11
C SER A 114 -26.86 2.51 -22.43
N PHE A 115 -27.40 2.61 -21.21
CA PHE A 115 -27.33 3.83 -20.39
C PHE A 115 -25.90 4.19 -20.00
N VAL A 116 -25.11 3.21 -19.54
CA VAL A 116 -23.69 3.44 -19.20
C VAL A 116 -22.88 3.90 -20.42
N ALA A 117 -23.05 3.24 -21.57
CA ALA A 117 -22.37 3.63 -22.81
C ALA A 117 -22.78 5.04 -23.30
N ALA A 118 -24.07 5.40 -23.18
CA ALA A 118 -24.55 6.73 -23.52
C ALA A 118 -23.99 7.82 -22.56
N CYS A 119 -23.97 7.56 -21.26
CA CYS A 119 -23.38 8.47 -20.26
C CYS A 119 -21.87 8.68 -20.49
N LEU A 120 -21.11 7.61 -20.74
CA LEU A 120 -19.68 7.69 -21.03
C LEU A 120 -19.40 8.44 -22.33
N GLY A 121 -20.15 8.15 -23.40
CA GLY A 121 -20.04 8.86 -24.67
C GLY A 121 -20.37 10.35 -24.55
N TYR A 122 -21.40 10.71 -23.78
CA TYR A 122 -21.78 12.10 -23.52
C TYR A 122 -20.74 12.85 -22.67
N LEU A 123 -20.17 12.19 -21.64
CA LEU A 123 -19.12 12.76 -20.79
C LEU A 123 -17.86 13.08 -21.61
N ALA A 124 -17.38 12.11 -22.39
CA ALA A 124 -16.24 12.28 -23.29
C ALA A 124 -16.51 13.36 -24.35
N GLN A 125 -17.71 13.38 -24.96
CA GLN A 125 -18.10 14.42 -25.91
C GLN A 125 -18.09 15.83 -25.27
N ARG A 126 -18.49 15.97 -24.00
CA ARG A 126 -18.42 17.24 -23.24
C ARG A 126 -16.97 17.67 -22.99
N GLN A 127 -16.04 16.73 -22.83
CA GLN A 127 -14.60 16.96 -22.69
C GLN A 127 -13.89 17.16 -24.05
N ARG A 128 -14.61 17.08 -25.18
CA ARG A 128 -14.13 17.17 -26.58
C ARG A 128 -13.31 15.96 -27.08
N ASP A 129 -13.31 14.89 -26.31
CA ASP A 129 -12.67 13.61 -26.65
C ASP A 129 -13.27 12.98 -27.92
N ARG A 130 -12.51 12.07 -28.55
CA ARG A 130 -13.04 11.24 -29.65
C ARG A 130 -13.73 10.03 -29.05
N VAL A 131 -14.96 9.75 -29.49
CA VAL A 131 -15.73 8.59 -29.02
C VAL A 131 -15.99 7.64 -30.19
N GLY A 132 -15.69 6.36 -30.01
CA GLY A 132 -16.04 5.25 -30.89
C GLY A 132 -16.78 4.15 -30.12
N ILE A 133 -17.50 3.28 -30.84
CA ILE A 133 -18.22 2.15 -30.24
C ILE A 133 -18.12 0.90 -31.12
N VAL A 134 -17.93 -0.26 -30.50
CA VAL A 134 -17.83 -1.57 -31.13
C VAL A 134 -18.84 -2.49 -30.48
N THR A 135 -19.89 -2.90 -31.20
CA THR A 135 -20.84 -3.91 -30.69
C THR A 135 -20.44 -5.30 -31.19
N PHE A 136 -20.40 -6.29 -30.31
CA PHE A 136 -19.95 -7.66 -30.63
C PHE A 136 -20.79 -8.73 -29.93
N ASP A 137 -20.85 -9.93 -30.51
CA ASP A 137 -21.33 -11.15 -29.85
C ASP A 137 -20.32 -12.29 -30.05
N SER A 138 -20.62 -13.31 -30.85
CA SER A 138 -19.60 -14.23 -31.38
C SER A 138 -18.73 -13.56 -32.45
N ASP A 139 -19.26 -12.54 -33.14
CA ASP A 139 -18.57 -11.75 -34.15
C ASP A 139 -18.72 -10.24 -33.89
N ILE A 140 -17.96 -9.40 -34.64
CA ILE A 140 -18.13 -7.94 -34.59
C ILE A 140 -19.37 -7.54 -35.39
N VAL A 141 -20.44 -7.18 -34.67
CA VAL A 141 -21.75 -6.82 -35.24
C VAL A 141 -21.75 -5.41 -35.84
N THR A 142 -21.04 -4.44 -35.25
CA THR A 142 -20.89 -3.08 -35.79
C THR A 142 -19.67 -2.39 -35.19
N HIS A 143 -18.87 -1.74 -36.04
CA HIS A 143 -17.73 -0.91 -35.63
C HIS A 143 -17.94 0.55 -36.06
N VAL A 144 -17.90 1.47 -35.09
CA VAL A 144 -17.88 2.92 -35.32
C VAL A 144 -16.55 3.46 -34.79
N PRO A 145 -15.59 3.83 -35.67
CA PRO A 145 -14.29 4.32 -35.24
C PRO A 145 -14.41 5.68 -34.52
N SER A 146 -13.49 5.95 -33.59
CA SER A 146 -13.51 7.15 -32.78
C SER A 146 -13.27 8.42 -33.61
N ALA A 147 -14.20 9.37 -33.51
CA ALA A 147 -14.18 10.61 -34.29
C ALA A 147 -14.66 11.81 -33.46
N HIS A 148 -14.20 13.01 -33.80
CA HIS A 148 -14.86 14.22 -33.33
C HIS A 148 -16.13 14.46 -34.16
N ALA A 149 -17.20 14.93 -33.53
CA ALA A 149 -18.53 15.07 -34.13
C ALA A 149 -18.65 16.08 -35.31
N ARG A 150 -17.54 16.69 -35.77
CA ARG A 150 -17.49 17.64 -36.90
C ARG A 150 -16.96 17.07 -38.21
N SER A 151 -16.35 15.89 -38.22
CA SER A 151 -15.62 15.38 -39.39
C SER A 151 -16.22 14.09 -39.95
N ARG A 152 -17.35 14.19 -40.67
CA ARG A 152 -17.86 13.15 -41.59
C ARG A 152 -18.98 13.70 -42.50
N GLU A 153 -18.60 14.25 -43.65
CA GLU A 153 -19.44 14.14 -44.84
C GLU A 153 -19.21 12.74 -45.42
N VAL A 154 -20.26 11.92 -45.54
CA VAL A 154 -20.16 10.56 -46.07
C VAL A 154 -21.03 10.41 -47.31
N ARG A 155 -20.33 10.19 -48.41
CA ARG A 155 -20.83 9.73 -49.72
C ARG A 155 -21.53 8.38 -49.56
N ALA A 156 -22.78 8.27 -50.00
CA ALA A 156 -23.55 7.03 -49.91
C ALA A 156 -23.02 5.96 -50.89
N PRO A 157 -22.91 4.68 -50.49
CA PRO A 157 -22.76 3.54 -51.40
C PRO A 157 -24.10 3.25 -52.13
N ARG A 158 -24.01 2.75 -53.36
CA ARG A 158 -25.16 2.29 -54.15
C ARG A 158 -25.64 0.91 -53.68
N GLU A 159 -26.93 0.66 -53.84
CA GLU A 159 -27.51 -0.68 -53.84
C GLU A 159 -27.09 -1.45 -55.11
N SER A 160 -26.99 -2.77 -55.01
CA SER A 160 -26.95 -3.71 -56.13
C SER A 160 -27.59 -5.03 -55.71
N ASP A 161 -28.41 -5.59 -56.60
CA ASP A 161 -29.40 -6.65 -56.34
C ASP A 161 -28.84 -8.06 -56.10
N GLY A 162 -29.70 -8.97 -55.61
CA GLY A 162 -29.82 -10.30 -56.23
C GLY A 162 -29.91 -11.54 -55.33
N ALA A 163 -31.13 -12.10 -55.20
CA ALA A 163 -31.46 -13.54 -55.01
C ALA A 163 -31.00 -14.26 -53.69
N ALA A 164 -31.67 -15.29 -53.15
CA ALA A 164 -32.95 -15.96 -53.45
C ALA A 164 -33.60 -16.50 -52.15
N GLU A 165 -34.87 -16.92 -52.22
CA GLU A 165 -35.59 -17.61 -51.14
C GLU A 165 -35.12 -19.06 -50.94
N GLN A 166 -35.22 -19.55 -49.69
CA GLN A 166 -35.85 -20.84 -49.41
C GLN A 166 -36.39 -20.91 -47.97
N ASP A 167 -37.52 -21.60 -47.82
CA ASP A 167 -38.40 -21.57 -46.65
C ASP A 167 -38.09 -22.70 -45.64
N GLY A 168 -38.47 -22.54 -44.38
CA GLY A 168 -38.16 -23.52 -43.32
C GLY A 168 -38.43 -23.00 -41.91
N GLY A 169 -39.69 -23.07 -41.47
CA GLY A 169 -40.17 -22.40 -40.27
C GLY A 169 -39.67 -22.95 -38.93
N ALA A 170 -39.38 -22.03 -37.99
CA ALA A 170 -39.38 -22.30 -36.56
C ALA A 170 -39.75 -21.03 -35.76
N LEU A 171 -40.81 -21.14 -34.93
CA LEU A 171 -41.11 -20.34 -33.75
C LEU A 171 -40.87 -18.80 -33.84
N GLN A 172 -41.96 -18.04 -33.99
CA GLN A 172 -41.95 -16.57 -33.80
C GLN A 172 -41.64 -16.20 -32.34
N ALA A 173 -40.35 -16.13 -31.99
CA ALA A 173 -39.90 -15.39 -30.82
C ALA A 173 -40.15 -13.89 -31.07
N THR A 174 -40.87 -13.25 -30.15
CA THR A 174 -41.12 -11.80 -30.15
C THR A 174 -39.80 -11.03 -30.21
N ARG A 175 -39.49 -10.43 -31.37
CA ARG A 175 -38.32 -9.55 -31.54
C ARG A 175 -38.50 -8.31 -30.65
N HIS A 176 -37.79 -8.26 -29.52
CA HIS A 176 -37.61 -7.01 -28.78
C HIS A 176 -36.94 -5.97 -29.71
N PRO A 177 -37.34 -4.69 -29.64
CA PRO A 177 -36.75 -3.65 -30.46
C PRO A 177 -35.27 -3.47 -30.12
N ARG A 178 -34.41 -3.41 -31.14
CA ARG A 178 -32.99 -3.04 -30.96
C ARG A 178 -32.91 -1.62 -30.37
N PRO A 179 -32.08 -1.35 -29.36
CA PRO A 179 -31.91 0.00 -28.83
C PRO A 179 -31.36 0.94 -29.92
N ASP A 180 -32.00 2.09 -30.12
CA ASP A 180 -31.62 3.01 -31.21
C ASP A 180 -30.42 3.88 -30.83
N LEU A 181 -29.21 3.34 -31.05
CA LEU A 181 -27.93 4.01 -30.80
C LEU A 181 -27.59 5.10 -31.85
N ARG A 182 -28.53 5.52 -32.71
CA ARG A 182 -28.31 6.55 -33.75
C ARG A 182 -27.81 7.89 -33.23
N PHE A 183 -28.01 8.24 -31.96
CA PHE A 183 -27.42 9.44 -31.35
C PHE A 183 -25.88 9.50 -31.50
N LEU A 184 -25.18 8.35 -31.47
CA LEU A 184 -23.73 8.26 -31.70
C LEU A 184 -23.33 8.44 -33.19
N ARG A 185 -24.31 8.51 -34.10
CA ARG A 185 -24.14 8.82 -35.53
C ARG A 185 -24.74 10.21 -35.81
N GLY A 186 -23.91 11.25 -35.75
CA GLY A 186 -24.29 12.67 -35.75
C GLY A 186 -25.52 13.06 -36.58
N ALA A 187 -26.46 13.76 -35.93
CA ALA A 187 -27.82 13.99 -36.42
C ALA A 187 -27.93 14.89 -37.67
N ARG A 188 -28.90 14.57 -38.55
CA ARG A 188 -29.55 15.55 -39.44
C ARG A 188 -31.04 15.28 -39.64
N ARG A 189 -31.78 16.39 -39.77
CA ARG A 189 -33.20 16.60 -40.14
C ARG A 189 -34.27 16.28 -39.08
N SER A 190 -34.85 17.37 -38.56
CA SER A 190 -36.19 17.40 -37.98
C SER A 190 -37.26 17.32 -39.08
N PRO A 191 -38.42 16.71 -38.80
CA PRO A 191 -39.69 17.04 -39.45
C PRO A 191 -40.36 18.24 -38.73
N ARG A 192 -41.15 19.03 -39.47
CA ARG A 192 -42.06 20.05 -38.95
C ARG A 192 -43.50 19.51 -38.96
N SER A 193 -44.29 19.76 -37.92
CA SER A 193 -45.74 20.04 -38.05
C SER A 193 -46.31 20.65 -36.76
N HIS A 194 -47.36 21.45 -36.94
CA HIS A 194 -47.90 22.46 -36.05
C HIS A 194 -48.74 21.95 -34.86
N GLN A 195 -48.67 22.66 -33.72
CA GLN A 195 -49.75 23.48 -33.09
C GLN A 195 -49.32 23.79 -31.64
N ALA A 196 -48.88 25.01 -31.31
CA ALA A 196 -49.67 26.23 -31.11
C ALA A 196 -50.50 26.23 -29.80
N ALA A 197 -49.87 26.68 -28.71
CA ALA A 197 -50.53 27.32 -27.57
C ALA A 197 -49.68 28.54 -27.17
N GLU A 198 -50.32 29.68 -26.97
CA GLU A 198 -49.69 31.01 -27.03
C GLU A 198 -49.86 31.77 -25.70
N VAL A 199 -48.76 32.22 -25.11
CA VAL A 199 -48.72 33.11 -23.92
C VAL A 199 -47.56 34.11 -24.12
N PRO A 200 -47.71 35.41 -23.83
CA PRO A 200 -47.17 36.44 -24.73
C PRO A 200 -45.72 36.89 -24.47
N ARG A 201 -45.10 37.40 -25.54
CA ARG A 201 -43.77 38.02 -25.54
C ARG A 201 -43.80 39.42 -24.91
N GLN A 202 -42.90 39.70 -23.98
CA GLN A 202 -42.39 41.06 -23.75
C GLN A 202 -40.93 41.16 -24.22
N ARG A 203 -40.59 42.28 -24.88
CA ARG A 203 -39.26 42.56 -25.41
C ARG A 203 -38.34 43.11 -24.30
N PRO A 204 -37.08 42.67 -24.19
CA PRO A 204 -36.11 43.34 -23.32
C PRO A 204 -35.69 44.68 -23.95
N HIS A 205 -35.91 45.79 -23.24
CA HIS A 205 -35.42 47.09 -23.66
C HIS A 205 -33.93 47.26 -23.36
N ARG A 206 -33.21 47.91 -24.28
CA ARG A 206 -31.81 48.33 -24.11
C ARG A 206 -31.67 49.29 -22.93
N LEU A 207 -30.59 49.15 -22.18
CA LEU A 207 -29.93 50.29 -21.52
C LEU A 207 -28.42 50.23 -21.76
N SER A 208 -27.77 51.40 -21.86
CA SER A 208 -26.34 51.54 -22.16
C SER A 208 -25.77 52.72 -21.39
N ARG A 209 -24.79 52.45 -20.50
CA ARG A 209 -23.81 53.37 -19.86
C ARG A 209 -24.39 54.58 -19.07
N PRO A 210 -23.82 54.91 -17.90
CA PRO A 210 -22.74 55.93 -17.92
C PRO A 210 -21.64 55.81 -16.84
N ARG A 211 -20.60 56.64 -17.01
CA ARG A 211 -19.62 57.16 -16.03
C ARG A 211 -19.76 58.71 -16.06
N PRO A 212 -19.11 59.53 -15.19
CA PRO A 212 -18.75 59.40 -13.76
C PRO A 212 -19.03 60.71 -12.95
N ARG A 213 -18.49 60.80 -11.70
CA ARG A 213 -17.99 61.97 -10.92
C ARG A 213 -18.78 62.53 -9.70
N ARG A 214 -17.99 62.74 -8.62
CA ARG A 214 -18.07 63.74 -7.51
C ARG A 214 -19.28 63.65 -6.58
N ASP A 215 -19.22 63.99 -5.29
CA ASP A 215 -18.17 64.31 -4.29
C ASP A 215 -18.88 64.09 -2.89
N ARG A 216 -18.30 63.94 -1.69
CA ARG A 216 -17.25 64.75 -1.02
C ARG A 216 -17.01 64.23 0.43
N VAL A 217 -15.91 64.68 1.09
CA VAL A 217 -15.64 64.71 2.57
C VAL A 217 -15.37 63.35 3.27
N ARG A 218 -14.33 63.16 4.11
CA ARG A 218 -13.07 63.91 4.43
C ARG A 218 -12.01 62.94 4.99
N VAL A 219 -10.73 63.17 4.73
CA VAL A 219 -9.57 62.51 5.41
C VAL A 219 -8.45 63.52 5.69
N ARG A 220 -7.75 63.37 6.82
CA ARG A 220 -6.45 63.95 7.28
C ARG A 220 -5.93 62.98 8.37
N ARG A 221 -4.65 62.80 8.75
CA ARG A 221 -3.24 63.05 8.30
C ARG A 221 -2.35 62.24 9.31
N CYS A 222 -1.05 61.95 9.19
CA CYS A 222 0.08 62.29 8.30
C CYS A 222 1.09 61.11 8.35
N VAL A 223 1.66 60.62 7.24
CA VAL A 223 3.01 60.91 6.69
C VAL A 223 4.19 60.04 7.20
N GLN A 224 4.73 59.27 6.24
CA GLN A 224 6.12 58.84 5.96
C GLN A 224 7.08 58.38 7.08
N LEU A 225 7.61 57.15 6.87
CA LEU A 225 8.91 56.69 7.36
C LEU A 225 10.00 56.92 6.29
N ARG A 226 11.18 57.43 6.69
CA ARG A 226 12.37 57.46 5.83
C ARG A 226 13.67 57.46 6.65
N GLY A 227 14.42 56.35 6.58
CA GLY A 227 15.89 56.27 6.74
C GLY A 227 16.51 56.54 8.12
N SER A 228 17.77 56.19 8.38
CA SER A 228 18.70 55.29 7.65
C SER A 228 20.01 55.07 8.44
N ARG A 229 20.53 53.83 8.42
CA ARG A 229 21.93 53.38 8.61
C ARG A 229 22.70 53.63 9.94
N GLU A 230 23.55 52.63 10.22
CA GLU A 230 24.90 52.72 10.84
C GLU A 230 25.09 53.11 12.33
N ARG A 231 25.42 52.12 13.18
CA ARG A 231 26.80 51.83 13.64
C ARG A 231 26.89 50.71 14.72
N ARG A 232 27.97 49.92 14.65
CA ARG A 232 28.64 49.27 15.79
C ARG A 232 29.67 50.26 16.38
N PRO A 233 30.04 50.21 17.68
CA PRO A 233 31.07 49.25 18.12
C PRO A 233 30.87 48.69 19.55
N ASP A 234 31.90 47.99 20.04
CA ASP A 234 31.88 47.06 21.17
C ASP A 234 32.06 47.65 22.58
N SER A 235 31.94 46.74 23.55
CA SER A 235 32.69 46.64 24.83
C SER A 235 32.12 47.22 26.13
N GLY A 236 32.14 46.36 27.17
CA GLY A 236 32.64 46.73 28.50
C GLY A 236 31.64 47.04 29.61
N GLY A 237 31.88 46.46 30.79
CA GLY A 237 31.57 47.11 32.08
C GLY A 237 30.44 46.51 32.91
N ALA A 238 30.79 45.92 34.05
CA ALA A 238 29.86 45.58 35.12
C ALA A 238 29.81 46.69 36.20
N ALA A 239 28.90 46.51 37.18
CA ALA A 239 29.07 46.82 38.61
C ALA A 239 28.20 47.95 39.28
N VAL A 240 27.35 47.50 40.20
CA VAL A 240 27.38 47.81 41.67
C VAL A 240 26.53 48.95 42.31
N ALA A 241 25.82 48.56 43.39
CA ALA A 241 25.39 49.31 44.60
C ALA A 241 24.24 50.35 44.49
N ARG A 242 23.38 50.61 45.50
CA ARG A 242 23.19 50.22 46.94
C ARG A 242 21.82 50.81 47.43
N PRO A 243 21.37 50.81 48.73
CA PRO A 243 21.55 49.88 49.87
C PRO A 243 20.26 49.60 50.75
N GLY A 244 20.28 48.53 51.58
CA GLY A 244 19.65 48.38 52.94
C GLY A 244 18.11 48.48 53.12
N GLY A 245 17.42 47.79 54.05
CA GLY A 245 17.72 46.86 55.18
C GLY A 245 16.70 47.09 56.34
N PRO A 246 16.60 46.29 57.44
CA PRO A 246 17.24 45.00 57.76
C PRO A 246 16.35 43.93 58.50
N ALA A 247 16.99 42.80 58.83
CA ALA A 247 16.82 41.96 60.06
C ALA A 247 15.69 40.91 60.23
N ALA A 248 16.05 39.63 60.02
CA ALA A 248 15.99 38.57 61.05
C ALA A 248 16.86 37.37 60.59
N ASP A 249 17.85 36.94 61.39
CA ASP A 249 18.80 35.85 61.06
C ASP A 249 19.44 35.25 62.32
N SER A 250 19.79 33.95 62.32
CA SER A 250 20.83 33.34 63.20
C SER A 250 21.17 31.88 62.82
N ARG A 251 22.48 31.55 62.79
CA ARG A 251 23.06 30.19 62.67
C ARG A 251 24.19 29.96 63.69
N ALA A 252 24.36 28.72 64.16
CA ALA A 252 25.49 28.15 64.94
C ALA A 252 25.36 26.59 64.99
N HIS A 253 26.30 25.71 65.39
CA HIS A 253 27.78 25.65 65.45
C HIS A 253 28.17 24.13 65.61
N ARG A 254 29.16 23.55 64.90
CA ARG A 254 30.65 23.52 65.08
C ARG A 254 31.18 22.20 65.74
N ARG A 255 31.90 21.38 64.95
CA ARG A 255 33.01 20.38 65.22
C ARG A 255 32.94 19.30 66.34
N VAL A 256 33.23 18.03 65.92
CA VAL A 256 34.28 17.04 66.39
C VAL A 256 34.15 16.48 67.84
N ASP A 257 34.27 15.18 68.17
CA ASP A 257 35.26 14.15 67.75
C ASP A 257 34.83 12.65 67.96
N ARG A 258 35.64 11.72 67.38
CA ARG A 258 35.94 10.29 67.72
C ARG A 258 34.95 9.08 67.64
N GLU A 259 35.45 8.05 66.92
CA GLU A 259 35.45 6.57 67.16
C GLU A 259 34.13 5.75 67.03
N VAL A 260 34.03 4.58 66.36
CA VAL A 260 35.00 3.48 66.12
C VAL A 260 34.53 2.45 65.03
N LEU A 261 35.50 1.82 64.34
CA LEU A 261 35.55 0.53 63.58
C LEU A 261 34.66 0.15 62.35
N ARG A 262 35.37 0.11 61.21
CA ARG A 262 35.30 -0.65 59.93
C ARG A 262 34.64 -2.05 59.86
N ALA A 263 33.79 -2.23 58.81
CA ALA A 263 33.90 -3.15 57.63
C ALA A 263 34.08 -4.70 57.82
N PRO A 264 34.18 -5.58 56.77
CA PRO A 264 33.97 -5.44 55.30
C PRO A 264 33.19 -6.62 54.61
N ASP A 265 33.27 -6.68 53.26
CA ASP A 265 32.72 -7.67 52.31
C ASP A 265 33.15 -9.15 52.46
N ARG A 266 32.37 -10.12 51.90
CA ARG A 266 32.75 -11.00 50.74
C ARG A 266 31.84 -12.23 50.49
N LEU A 267 32.06 -12.85 49.31
CA LEU A 267 31.37 -13.99 48.68
C LEU A 267 31.80 -15.40 49.14
N HIS A 268 30.97 -16.39 48.75
CA HIS A 268 31.25 -17.78 48.33
C HIS A 268 31.39 -18.95 49.35
N ALA A 269 30.46 -19.91 49.14
CA ALA A 269 30.67 -21.36 48.89
C ALA A 269 30.91 -22.37 50.03
N ALA A 270 30.15 -23.48 49.93
CA ALA A 270 30.46 -24.87 50.33
C ALA A 270 30.71 -25.17 51.83
N GLU A 271 30.52 -26.39 52.36
CA GLU A 271 29.68 -27.56 52.01
C GLU A 271 29.56 -28.45 53.27
N HIS A 272 28.58 -29.37 53.29
CA HIS A 272 28.42 -30.48 54.25
C HIS A 272 28.19 -30.13 55.75
N GLY A 273 27.38 -30.89 56.51
CA GLY A 273 26.53 -32.02 56.15
C GLY A 273 26.33 -33.01 57.31
N ARG A 274 25.34 -33.90 57.17
CA ARG A 274 24.94 -35.01 58.07
C ARG A 274 24.05 -34.62 59.28
N THR A 275 23.04 -35.40 59.68
CA THR A 275 22.32 -36.55 59.07
C THR A 275 21.04 -36.81 59.86
N ALA A 276 19.88 -36.96 59.20
CA ALA A 276 18.77 -37.78 59.69
C ALA A 276 17.72 -38.06 58.58
N ARG A 277 17.72 -39.30 58.08
CA ARG A 277 16.60 -39.99 57.42
C ARG A 277 16.61 -41.40 58.03
N PRO A 278 15.46 -42.07 58.23
CA PRO A 278 14.63 -42.50 57.09
C PRO A 278 13.11 -42.59 57.31
N ARG A 279 12.40 -42.86 56.20
CA ARG A 279 11.04 -43.43 56.11
C ARG A 279 9.88 -42.64 56.73
N ALA A 280 9.36 -41.69 55.93
CA ALA A 280 7.92 -41.52 55.78
C ALA A 280 7.59 -41.56 54.27
N LEU A 281 6.67 -42.44 53.87
CA LEU A 281 6.21 -42.57 52.49
C LEU A 281 5.17 -41.47 52.23
N GLN A 282 5.60 -40.27 51.85
CA GLN A 282 4.69 -39.21 51.44
C GLN A 282 4.06 -39.56 50.08
N LEU A 283 2.93 -40.29 50.15
CA LEU A 283 1.92 -40.28 49.10
C LEU A 283 1.47 -38.84 48.90
N SER A 284 1.89 -38.24 47.78
CA SER A 284 1.37 -36.97 47.30
C SER A 284 -0.06 -37.15 46.82
N PHE A 285 -0.99 -37.25 47.78
CA PHE A 285 -2.40 -36.97 47.54
C PHE A 285 -2.52 -35.47 47.22
N GLN A 286 -2.33 -35.16 45.94
CA GLN A 286 -2.96 -34.00 45.35
C GLN A 286 -4.46 -34.12 45.68
N PRO A 287 -5.09 -33.13 46.34
CA PRO A 287 -6.52 -33.17 46.51
C PRO A 287 -7.13 -33.11 45.11
N ARG A 288 -7.69 -34.25 44.68
CA ARG A 288 -8.58 -34.31 43.53
C ARG A 288 -9.70 -33.33 43.87
N ALA A 289 -9.73 -32.18 43.21
CA ALA A 289 -10.71 -31.14 43.50
C ALA A 289 -12.09 -31.79 43.40
N ALA A 290 -12.76 -31.94 44.54
CA ALA A 290 -14.17 -32.24 44.53
C ALA A 290 -14.83 -31.03 43.87
N ASP A 291 -15.64 -31.30 42.85
CA ASP A 291 -16.30 -30.29 42.05
C ASP A 291 -17.35 -29.59 42.91
N GLU A 292 -16.94 -28.56 43.68
CA GLU A 292 -17.80 -27.79 44.57
C GLU A 292 -18.72 -26.90 43.73
N SER A 293 -19.80 -27.53 43.26
CA SER A 293 -20.93 -26.87 42.60
C SER A 293 -21.57 -25.82 43.53
N THR A 294 -21.10 -24.58 43.41
CA THR A 294 -21.58 -23.47 44.23
C THR A 294 -22.96 -23.01 43.77
N VAL A 295 -23.95 -23.15 44.67
CA VAL A 295 -25.31 -22.66 44.46
C VAL A 295 -25.35 -21.15 44.72
N THR A 296 -25.75 -20.38 43.72
CA THR A 296 -25.98 -18.93 43.82
C THR A 296 -27.47 -18.64 43.68
N PHE A 297 -27.95 -17.55 44.29
CA PHE A 297 -29.35 -17.13 44.27
C PHE A 297 -29.49 -15.80 43.53
N LEU A 298 -30.42 -15.74 42.57
CA LEU A 298 -30.67 -14.50 41.82
C LEU A 298 -31.37 -13.44 42.70
N THR A 299 -32.22 -13.88 43.63
CA THR A 299 -33.11 -13.03 44.43
C THR A 299 -33.05 -13.37 45.92
N PRO A 300 -31.87 -13.26 46.58
CA PRO A 300 -31.67 -13.70 47.97
C PRO A 300 -32.56 -12.99 49.00
N ALA A 301 -33.10 -11.81 48.67
CA ALA A 301 -34.08 -11.11 49.53
C ALA A 301 -35.33 -11.96 49.86
N PHE A 302 -35.69 -12.94 49.02
CA PHE A 302 -36.82 -13.85 49.30
C PHE A 302 -36.62 -14.71 50.55
N PHE A 303 -35.39 -14.89 51.05
CA PHE A 303 -35.16 -15.62 52.30
C PHE A 303 -35.83 -14.98 53.53
N LEU A 304 -36.17 -13.69 53.50
CA LEU A 304 -37.02 -13.06 54.51
C LEU A 304 -38.41 -13.74 54.61
N GLY A 305 -38.89 -14.32 53.50
CA GLY A 305 -40.12 -15.11 53.43
C GLY A 305 -40.11 -16.39 54.27
N LEU A 306 -38.95 -16.89 54.69
CA LEU A 306 -38.88 -18.03 55.64
C LEU A 306 -39.55 -17.70 56.98
N GLY A 307 -39.70 -16.41 57.33
CA GLY A 307 -40.51 -15.97 58.47
C GLY A 307 -41.97 -16.46 58.42
N ALA A 308 -42.52 -16.73 57.23
CA ALA A 308 -43.87 -17.28 57.08
C ALA A 308 -44.03 -18.69 57.70
N ILE A 309 -42.94 -19.44 57.91
CA ILE A 309 -42.95 -20.73 58.62
C ILE A 309 -43.41 -20.57 60.07
N ALA A 310 -43.22 -19.38 60.67
CA ALA A 310 -43.74 -19.08 62.00
C ALA A 310 -45.28 -19.05 62.05
N ILE A 311 -45.98 -18.80 60.93
CA ILE A 311 -47.45 -18.65 60.91
C ILE A 311 -48.16 -19.98 61.24
N PRO A 312 -47.88 -21.13 60.58
CA PRO A 312 -48.43 -22.42 60.99
C PRO A 312 -48.11 -22.79 62.44
N ILE A 313 -46.89 -22.50 62.90
CA ILE A 313 -46.43 -22.78 64.27
C ILE A 313 -47.26 -21.95 65.28
N LEU A 314 -47.40 -20.65 65.02
CA LEU A 314 -48.14 -19.72 65.88
C LEU A 314 -49.64 -20.04 65.91
N ILE A 315 -50.25 -20.37 64.77
CA ILE A 315 -51.66 -20.82 64.70
C ILE A 315 -51.86 -22.10 65.54
N HIS A 316 -50.94 -23.06 65.48
CA HIS A 316 -51.00 -24.28 66.29
C HIS A 316 -50.88 -24.00 67.81
N LEU A 317 -50.07 -23.01 68.19
CA LEU A 317 -49.95 -22.55 69.58
C LEU A 317 -51.21 -21.80 70.06
N ILE A 318 -51.86 -21.02 69.18
CA ILE A 318 -52.97 -20.11 69.54
C ILE A 318 -54.37 -20.76 69.45
N GLN A 319 -54.61 -21.76 68.60
CA GLN A 319 -55.95 -22.36 68.39
C GLN A 319 -56.55 -22.94 69.69
N ARG A 320 -57.32 -22.15 70.45
CA ARG A 320 -58.08 -22.61 71.62
C ARG A 320 -59.25 -23.48 71.16
N GLU A 321 -59.33 -24.72 71.65
CA GLU A 321 -60.53 -25.53 71.50
C GLU A 321 -61.69 -24.82 72.22
N LYS A 322 -62.75 -24.46 71.49
CA LYS A 322 -64.04 -24.13 72.10
C LYS A 322 -64.62 -25.42 72.67
N LYS A 323 -64.45 -25.65 73.97
CA LYS A 323 -65.18 -26.72 74.67
C LYS A 323 -66.68 -26.50 74.46
N ARG A 324 -67.38 -27.48 73.89
CA ARG A 324 -68.83 -27.59 74.09
C ARG A 324 -69.05 -27.87 75.57
N VAL A 325 -69.72 -26.96 76.25
CA VAL A 325 -70.28 -27.23 77.57
C VAL A 325 -71.47 -28.14 77.36
N VAL A 326 -71.46 -29.30 78.02
CA VAL A 326 -72.61 -30.18 78.16
C VAL A 326 -72.92 -30.22 79.64
N GLU A 327 -74.13 -29.80 80.02
CA GLU A 327 -74.54 -29.82 81.42
C GLU A 327 -74.77 -31.27 81.87
N PHE A 328 -74.14 -31.65 82.97
CA PHE A 328 -74.35 -32.94 83.63
C PHE A 328 -74.75 -32.66 85.09
N PRO A 329 -76.00 -32.94 85.50
CA PRO A 329 -76.46 -32.65 86.84
C PRO A 329 -75.95 -33.70 87.84
N SER A 330 -75.39 -33.24 88.97
CA SER A 330 -74.95 -33.96 90.20
C SER A 330 -73.45 -33.95 90.49
N LEU A 331 -72.93 -32.81 90.98
CA LEU A 331 -71.54 -32.65 91.47
C LEU A 331 -71.47 -32.34 92.98
N MET A 332 -72.25 -33.05 93.81
CA MET A 332 -72.35 -32.73 95.25
C MET A 332 -71.21 -33.28 96.13
N PHE A 333 -70.29 -34.11 95.60
CA PHE A 333 -69.37 -34.91 96.43
C PHE A 333 -67.87 -34.86 96.06
N VAL A 334 -67.35 -33.79 95.44
CA VAL A 334 -65.90 -33.66 95.18
C VAL A 334 -65.28 -32.39 95.78
N ARG A 335 -64.34 -32.59 96.71
CA ARG A 335 -63.55 -31.54 97.38
C ARG A 335 -62.63 -30.79 96.41
N ARG A 336 -62.32 -29.53 96.75
CA ARG A 336 -61.44 -28.58 96.03
C ARG A 336 -60.15 -29.21 95.47
N ILE A 337 -59.93 -29.06 94.16
CA ILE A 337 -58.57 -28.94 93.57
C ILE A 337 -58.61 -27.99 92.34
N PRO A 338 -58.19 -26.72 92.45
CA PRO A 338 -57.89 -25.89 91.28
C PRO A 338 -56.45 -26.16 90.81
N TYR A 339 -56.26 -27.24 90.06
CA TYR A 339 -54.97 -27.59 89.44
C TYR A 339 -54.69 -26.64 88.25
N GLN A 340 -54.14 -25.45 88.50
CA GLN A 340 -53.57 -24.63 87.41
C GLN A 340 -52.21 -25.18 86.99
N SER A 341 -52.22 -26.32 86.31
CA SER A 341 -51.13 -26.64 85.38
C SER A 341 -51.48 -26.05 84.01
N VAL A 342 -50.71 -25.04 83.58
CA VAL A 342 -50.64 -24.68 82.16
C VAL A 342 -49.90 -25.82 81.47
N ARG A 343 -50.60 -26.91 81.18
CA ARG A 343 -50.02 -28.09 80.55
C ARG A 343 -49.62 -27.68 79.13
N ARG A 344 -48.32 -27.44 78.92
CA ARG A 344 -47.73 -27.14 77.61
C ARG A 344 -48.34 -28.08 76.57
N ARG A 345 -48.88 -27.50 75.49
CA ARG A 345 -49.37 -28.27 74.34
C ARG A 345 -48.23 -29.13 73.81
N ARG A 346 -48.34 -30.45 73.95
CA ARG A 346 -47.54 -31.35 73.11
C ARG A 346 -48.12 -31.26 71.71
N ILE A 347 -47.30 -30.88 70.74
CA ILE A 347 -47.66 -30.87 69.32
C ILE A 347 -48.07 -32.31 68.97
N ARG A 348 -49.38 -32.53 68.72
CA ARG A 348 -49.91 -33.88 68.40
C ARG A 348 -49.42 -34.36 67.03
N HIS A 349 -49.40 -33.45 66.06
CA HIS A 349 -49.23 -33.76 64.64
C HIS A 349 -47.94 -33.15 64.09
N TRP A 350 -46.79 -33.49 64.70
CA TRP A 350 -45.46 -33.02 64.28
C TRP A 350 -45.20 -33.21 62.77
N PHE A 351 -45.66 -34.33 62.21
CA PHE A 351 -45.49 -34.65 60.79
C PHE A 351 -46.26 -33.69 59.86
N LEU A 352 -47.50 -33.31 60.19
CA LEU A 352 -48.26 -32.31 59.43
C LEU A 352 -47.65 -30.91 59.57
N LEU A 353 -47.18 -30.55 60.76
CA LEU A 353 -46.50 -29.27 60.98
C LEU A 353 -45.19 -29.18 60.18
N PHE A 354 -44.43 -30.28 60.13
CA PHE A 354 -43.22 -30.40 59.32
C PHE A 354 -43.52 -30.31 57.81
N LEU A 355 -44.55 -31.01 57.31
CA LEU A 355 -44.96 -30.91 55.90
C LEU A 355 -45.32 -29.48 55.50
N ARG A 356 -46.06 -28.73 56.34
CA ARG A 356 -46.37 -27.31 56.10
C ARG A 356 -45.11 -26.44 56.09
N ALA A 357 -44.22 -26.62 57.06
CA ALA A 357 -42.97 -25.87 57.14
C ALA A 357 -42.06 -26.14 55.93
N ALA A 358 -41.92 -27.39 55.52
CA ALA A 358 -41.14 -27.82 54.37
C ALA A 358 -41.71 -27.29 53.04
N ALA A 359 -43.03 -27.33 52.87
CA ALA A 359 -43.68 -26.76 51.68
C ALA A 359 -43.47 -25.24 51.56
N ILE A 360 -43.62 -24.49 52.67
CA ILE A 360 -43.34 -23.04 52.69
C ILE A 360 -41.86 -22.78 52.38
N ALA A 361 -40.93 -23.55 52.97
CA ALA A 361 -39.51 -23.42 52.69
C ALA A 361 -39.20 -23.65 51.20
N LEU A 362 -39.72 -24.72 50.58
CA LEU A 362 -39.50 -25.02 49.16
C LEU A 362 -40.06 -23.96 48.22
N ILE A 363 -41.22 -23.37 48.55
CA ILE A 363 -41.77 -22.24 47.78
C ILE A 363 -40.86 -21.01 47.91
N VAL A 364 -40.36 -20.69 49.10
CA VAL A 364 -39.41 -19.58 49.31
C VAL A 364 -38.10 -19.83 48.55
N PHE A 365 -37.56 -21.05 48.60
CA PHE A 365 -36.38 -21.43 47.80
C PHE A 365 -36.63 -21.35 46.30
N ALA A 366 -37.83 -21.70 45.81
CA ALA A 366 -38.18 -21.52 44.39
C ALA A 366 -38.13 -20.03 43.99
N PHE A 367 -38.73 -19.13 44.79
CA PHE A 367 -38.71 -17.70 44.52
C PHE A 367 -37.34 -17.01 44.75
N ALA A 368 -36.42 -17.63 45.51
CA ALA A 368 -35.03 -17.21 45.59
C ALA A 368 -34.20 -17.55 44.33
N ARG A 369 -34.77 -18.33 43.41
CA ARG A 369 -34.23 -18.73 42.10
C ARG A 369 -32.77 -19.21 42.18
N PRO A 370 -32.51 -20.37 42.80
CA PRO A 370 -31.18 -20.99 42.83
C PRO A 370 -30.74 -21.42 41.45
N PHE A 371 -29.47 -21.15 41.12
CA PHE A 371 -28.80 -21.62 39.92
C PHE A 371 -27.37 -22.05 40.26
N LEU A 372 -26.84 -22.99 39.47
CA LEU A 372 -25.52 -23.58 39.65
C LEU A 372 -24.52 -22.87 38.72
N HIS A 373 -23.43 -22.34 39.28
CA HIS A 373 -22.29 -21.91 38.46
C HIS A 373 -21.52 -23.16 37.98
N GLN A 374 -21.63 -23.47 36.68
CA GLN A 374 -20.92 -24.59 36.03
C GLN A 374 -19.91 -24.07 35.01
N SER A 375 -18.76 -23.58 35.50
CA SER A 375 -17.66 -23.11 34.65
C SER A 375 -16.82 -24.24 34.01
N ALA A 376 -16.99 -25.50 34.45
CA ALA A 376 -16.22 -26.64 33.94
C ALA A 376 -16.99 -27.53 32.93
N VAL A 377 -18.30 -27.70 33.08
CA VAL A 377 -19.06 -28.71 32.30
C VAL A 377 -19.31 -28.27 30.85
N ALA A 378 -19.35 -26.97 30.56
CA ALA A 378 -19.42 -26.45 29.19
C ALA A 378 -18.17 -26.81 28.34
N ALA A 379 -17.02 -27.09 28.97
CA ALA A 379 -15.83 -27.58 28.28
C ALA A 379 -15.90 -29.08 27.94
N ALA A 380 -16.73 -29.85 28.66
CA ALA A 380 -16.92 -31.29 28.42
C ALA A 380 -18.03 -31.59 27.39
N ALA A 381 -18.84 -30.60 27.01
CA ALA A 381 -19.95 -30.74 26.08
C ALA A 381 -19.59 -30.31 24.64
N GLY A 382 -18.64 -31.03 24.02
CA GLY A 382 -18.58 -31.12 22.55
C GLY A 382 -18.06 -29.90 21.78
N GLY A 383 -17.12 -29.13 22.34
CA GLY A 383 -16.27 -28.24 21.53
C GLY A 383 -15.39 -29.06 20.59
N ALA A 384 -15.82 -29.28 19.35
CA ALA A 384 -15.05 -30.05 18.37
C ALA A 384 -13.66 -29.42 18.15
N ALA A 385 -12.60 -30.23 18.30
CA ALA A 385 -11.21 -29.80 18.16
C ALA A 385 -10.96 -28.98 16.88
N ARG A 386 -10.20 -27.89 17.03
CA ARG A 386 -9.87 -26.98 15.93
C ARG A 386 -8.40 -27.04 15.53
N ASP A 387 -8.16 -26.74 14.27
CA ASP A 387 -6.84 -26.46 13.72
C ASP A 387 -6.69 -24.95 13.51
N VAL A 388 -5.63 -24.36 14.07
CA VAL A 388 -5.40 -22.92 14.08
C VAL A 388 -4.10 -22.58 13.35
N VAL A 389 -4.15 -21.75 12.33
CA VAL A 389 -2.93 -21.16 11.73
C VAL A 389 -2.76 -19.75 12.26
N VAL A 390 -1.72 -19.52 13.06
CA VAL A 390 -1.32 -18.20 13.52
C VAL A 390 -0.38 -17.60 12.48
N LEU A 391 -0.88 -16.63 11.71
CA LEU A 391 -0.10 -15.80 10.80
C LEU A 391 0.43 -14.60 11.59
N LEU A 392 1.73 -14.59 11.90
CA LEU A 392 2.40 -13.50 12.61
C LEU A 392 3.28 -12.71 11.64
N ASP A 393 2.96 -11.43 11.49
CA ASP A 393 3.72 -10.49 10.67
C ASP A 393 5.08 -10.16 11.31
N GLN A 394 6.12 -10.13 10.49
CA GLN A 394 7.49 -9.79 10.86
C GLN A 394 8.12 -8.82 9.84
N SER A 395 7.31 -8.08 9.09
CA SER A 395 7.78 -7.03 8.16
C SER A 395 8.55 -5.91 8.85
N ALA A 396 9.16 -5.02 8.05
CA ALA A 396 9.91 -3.89 8.57
C ALA A 396 9.02 -2.92 9.38
N SER A 397 7.77 -2.71 8.95
CA SER A 397 6.82 -1.82 9.63
C SER A 397 6.46 -2.27 11.05
N MET A 398 6.47 -3.58 11.32
CA MET A 398 6.25 -4.14 12.67
C MET A 398 7.32 -3.68 13.68
N GLY A 399 8.45 -3.14 13.21
CA GLY A 399 9.44 -2.45 14.01
C GLY A 399 9.00 -1.09 14.58
N TYR A 400 7.82 -0.58 14.22
CA TYR A 400 7.29 0.68 14.75
C TYR A 400 6.94 0.54 16.25
N GLY A 401 7.72 1.20 17.10
CA GLY A 401 7.49 1.28 18.54
C GLY A 401 7.44 -0.09 19.23
N ASP A 402 6.24 -0.51 19.64
CA ASP A 402 5.96 -1.76 20.36
C ASP A 402 5.05 -2.73 19.58
N HIS A 403 4.81 -2.48 18.28
CA HIS A 403 3.88 -3.27 17.45
C HIS A 403 4.24 -4.76 17.43
N PHE A 404 5.50 -5.12 17.20
CA PHE A 404 5.91 -6.53 17.18
C PHE A 404 5.78 -7.26 18.52
N GLU A 405 6.03 -6.59 19.66
CA GLU A 405 5.81 -7.22 20.97
C GLU A 405 4.32 -7.33 21.32
N LYS A 406 3.49 -6.35 20.92
CA LYS A 406 2.01 -6.50 20.95
C LYS A 406 1.54 -7.68 20.10
N ALA A 407 2.16 -7.91 18.95
CA ALA A 407 1.84 -9.03 18.05
C ALA A 407 2.24 -10.38 18.66
N LYS A 408 3.44 -10.46 19.28
CA LYS A 408 3.87 -11.63 20.05
C LYS A 408 2.94 -11.91 21.24
N ASP A 409 2.48 -10.88 21.95
CA ASP A 409 1.49 -11.02 23.02
C ASP A 409 0.11 -11.46 22.52
N ALA A 410 -0.32 -11.00 21.34
CA ALA A 410 -1.52 -11.51 20.69
C ALA A 410 -1.38 -12.99 20.32
N ALA A 411 -0.26 -13.40 19.72
CA ALA A 411 0.03 -14.80 19.40
C ALA A 411 0.06 -15.68 20.67
N ARG A 412 0.71 -15.22 21.75
CA ARG A 412 0.69 -15.87 23.08
C ARG A 412 -0.72 -15.96 23.67
N ARG A 413 -1.63 -15.01 23.42
CA ARG A 413 -3.04 -15.13 23.84
C ARG A 413 -3.78 -16.23 23.06
N VAL A 414 -3.55 -16.35 21.75
CA VAL A 414 -4.13 -17.43 20.92
C VAL A 414 -3.63 -18.79 21.42
N VAL A 415 -2.31 -18.97 21.58
CA VAL A 415 -1.71 -20.25 22.03
C VAL A 415 -2.19 -20.66 23.42
N ARG A 416 -2.31 -19.72 24.37
CA ARG A 416 -2.85 -20.01 25.70
C ARG A 416 -4.34 -20.36 25.70
N GLY A 417 -5.09 -19.91 24.69
CA GLY A 417 -6.51 -20.22 24.49
C GLY A 417 -6.82 -21.52 23.75
N LEU A 418 -5.81 -22.29 23.34
CA LEU A 418 -6.00 -23.62 22.72
C LEU A 418 -6.58 -24.61 23.74
N GLY A 419 -7.48 -25.49 23.31
CA GLY A 419 -7.96 -26.63 24.10
C GLY A 419 -6.88 -27.69 24.37
N ALA A 420 -7.30 -28.88 24.83
CA ALA A 420 -6.40 -30.04 24.97
C ALA A 420 -6.19 -30.77 23.64
N ASP A 421 -7.24 -30.85 22.82
CA ASP A 421 -7.24 -31.52 21.51
C ASP A 421 -7.00 -30.56 20.33
N ASP A 422 -6.91 -29.26 20.60
CA ASP A 422 -6.61 -28.24 19.60
C ASP A 422 -5.16 -28.32 19.13
N ARG A 423 -4.91 -27.94 17.88
CA ARG A 423 -3.57 -27.83 17.31
C ARG A 423 -3.37 -26.44 16.72
N ALA A 424 -2.15 -25.93 16.80
CA ALA A 424 -1.78 -24.69 16.12
C ALA A 424 -0.49 -24.83 15.31
N THR A 425 -0.44 -24.08 14.22
CA THR A 425 0.69 -23.92 13.30
C THR A 425 1.12 -22.45 13.36
N LEU A 426 2.41 -22.16 13.53
CA LEU A 426 2.93 -20.79 13.45
C LEU A 426 3.51 -20.56 12.07
N VAL A 427 2.98 -19.56 11.37
CA VAL A 427 3.52 -19.04 10.12
C VAL A 427 4.06 -17.64 10.40
N LEU A 428 5.34 -17.43 10.08
CA LEU A 428 5.93 -16.09 10.08
C LEU A 428 5.90 -15.57 8.65
N PHE A 429 5.53 -14.30 8.45
CA PHE A 429 5.49 -13.73 7.11
C PHE A 429 5.95 -12.27 7.05
N ALA A 430 6.48 -11.91 5.89
CA ALA A 430 6.68 -10.54 5.45
C ALA A 430 6.43 -10.53 3.94
N LYS A 431 7.48 -10.54 3.12
CA LYS A 431 7.39 -10.63 1.65
C LYS A 431 7.03 -12.05 1.19
N ASN A 432 7.61 -13.02 1.88
CA ASN A 432 7.33 -14.45 1.78
C ASN A 432 6.66 -14.91 3.09
N ALA A 433 6.04 -16.09 3.09
CA ALA A 433 5.46 -16.70 4.27
C ALA A 433 6.04 -18.11 4.49
N GLU A 434 6.40 -18.43 5.73
CA GLU A 434 7.09 -19.68 6.08
C GLU A 434 6.42 -20.38 7.26
N GLU A 435 6.23 -21.70 7.14
CA GLU A 435 5.73 -22.57 8.21
C GLU A 435 6.83 -22.81 9.26
N ASN A 436 7.02 -21.84 10.15
CA ASN A 436 8.07 -21.84 11.18
C ASN A 436 7.86 -22.94 12.24
N MET A 437 6.61 -23.22 12.63
CA MET A 437 6.27 -24.34 13.51
C MET A 437 5.06 -25.08 12.96
N ARG A 438 5.26 -26.36 12.60
CA ARG A 438 4.17 -27.25 12.14
C ARG A 438 3.10 -27.49 13.20
N ALA A 439 1.90 -27.86 12.75
CA ALA A 439 0.74 -28.17 13.58
C ALA A 439 1.08 -29.03 14.82
N THR A 440 0.92 -28.45 16.01
CA THR A 440 1.21 -29.08 17.31
C THR A 440 0.22 -28.63 18.38
N SER A 441 -0.02 -29.48 19.39
CA SER A 441 -0.73 -29.12 20.64
C SER A 441 0.22 -28.70 21.76
N ASP A 442 1.54 -28.83 21.56
CA ASP A 442 2.58 -28.43 22.51
C ASP A 442 2.71 -26.90 22.57
N ARG A 443 2.00 -26.30 23.54
CA ARG A 443 1.99 -24.85 23.79
C ARG A 443 3.38 -24.30 24.12
N ALA A 444 4.24 -25.06 24.79
CA ALA A 444 5.57 -24.60 25.17
C ALA A 444 6.48 -24.44 23.94
N ARG A 445 6.36 -25.34 22.93
CA ARG A 445 7.05 -25.17 21.64
C ARG A 445 6.54 -23.96 20.85
N LEU A 446 5.23 -23.75 20.84
CA LEU A 446 4.61 -22.61 20.15
C LEU A 446 5.04 -21.28 20.80
N GLU A 447 5.00 -21.17 22.13
CA GLU A 447 5.52 -20.01 22.87
C GLU A 447 7.03 -19.82 22.63
N GLY A 448 7.82 -20.89 22.59
CA GLY A 448 9.24 -20.86 22.22
C GLY A 448 9.49 -20.28 20.82
N ALA A 449 8.72 -20.70 19.82
CA ALA A 449 8.81 -20.20 18.45
C ALA A 449 8.40 -18.72 18.35
N ILE A 450 7.30 -18.31 19.00
CA ILE A 450 6.86 -16.90 19.08
C ILE A 450 7.94 -16.04 19.77
N ASN A 451 8.60 -16.56 20.81
CA ASN A 451 9.67 -15.84 21.50
C ASN A 451 10.93 -15.67 20.63
N ALA A 452 11.23 -16.64 19.77
CA ALA A 452 12.37 -16.62 18.85
C ALA A 452 12.14 -15.73 17.61
N ALA A 453 10.89 -15.42 17.25
CA ALA A 453 10.54 -14.53 16.15
C ALA A 453 11.09 -13.11 16.37
N LYS A 454 11.51 -12.47 15.27
CA LYS A 454 12.13 -11.13 15.22
C LYS A 454 11.56 -10.35 14.03
N VAL A 455 11.53 -9.02 14.15
CA VAL A 455 11.31 -8.11 13.01
C VAL A 455 12.38 -8.35 11.95
N THR A 456 11.97 -8.37 10.68
CA THR A 456 12.85 -8.48 9.50
C THR A 456 12.84 -7.17 8.71
N ALA A 457 13.77 -7.00 7.77
CA ALA A 457 13.78 -5.84 6.88
C ALA A 457 12.88 -6.03 5.64
N GLY A 458 12.10 -7.12 5.56
CA GLY A 458 11.28 -7.48 4.40
C GLY A 458 9.94 -6.73 4.35
N ALA A 459 9.44 -6.50 3.14
CA ALA A 459 8.18 -5.78 2.92
C ALA A 459 6.92 -6.65 3.09
N THR A 460 5.83 -6.10 3.60
CA THR A 460 4.59 -6.80 3.95
C THR A 460 3.81 -7.33 2.73
N ARG A 461 3.41 -8.61 2.73
CA ARG A 461 2.51 -9.23 1.73
C ARG A 461 1.56 -10.25 2.38
N TYR A 462 0.26 -9.97 2.39
CA TYR A 462 -0.73 -10.85 3.01
C TYR A 462 -1.08 -12.09 2.17
N GLY A 463 -1.17 -11.96 0.84
CA GLY A 463 -1.57 -13.05 -0.06
C GLY A 463 -0.75 -14.34 0.07
N PRO A 464 0.60 -14.30 0.10
CA PRO A 464 1.42 -15.49 0.35
C PRO A 464 1.10 -16.17 1.68
N ALA A 465 0.91 -15.39 2.75
CA ALA A 465 0.56 -15.91 4.08
C ALA A 465 -0.84 -16.54 4.10
N LEU A 466 -1.84 -15.87 3.52
CA LEU A 466 -3.21 -16.37 3.41
C LEU A 466 -3.29 -17.64 2.55
N LYS A 467 -2.58 -17.70 1.41
CA LYS A 467 -2.49 -18.91 0.57
C LYS A 467 -1.79 -20.06 1.28
N LEU A 468 -0.78 -19.79 2.10
CA LEU A 468 -0.12 -20.81 2.93
C LEU A 468 -1.07 -21.32 4.04
N ALA A 469 -1.83 -20.43 4.68
CA ALA A 469 -2.85 -20.81 5.67
C ALA A 469 -3.96 -21.69 5.06
N ASP A 470 -4.47 -21.33 3.88
CA ASP A 470 -5.43 -22.16 3.12
C ASP A 470 -4.84 -23.55 2.80
N SER A 471 -3.60 -23.60 2.29
CA SER A 471 -2.91 -24.87 2.04
C SER A 471 -2.76 -25.74 3.29
N ILE A 472 -2.44 -25.15 4.45
CA ILE A 472 -2.26 -25.88 5.72
C ILE A 472 -3.62 -26.36 6.25
N LEU A 473 -4.63 -25.49 6.31
CA LEU A 473 -5.94 -25.80 6.87
C LEU A 473 -6.77 -26.70 5.94
N GLY A 474 -6.61 -26.60 4.62
CA GLY A 474 -7.18 -27.52 3.64
C GLY A 474 -6.70 -28.96 3.83
N ARG A 475 -5.46 -29.16 4.30
CA ARG A 475 -4.89 -30.46 4.68
C ARG A 475 -5.33 -30.96 6.07
N SER A 476 -6.05 -30.16 6.86
CA SER A 476 -6.45 -30.54 8.21
C SER A 476 -7.60 -31.57 8.23
N PRO A 477 -7.50 -32.67 9.02
CA PRO A 477 -8.63 -33.57 9.28
C PRO A 477 -9.69 -32.96 10.20
N LEU A 478 -9.44 -31.80 10.82
CA LEU A 478 -10.37 -31.16 11.76
C LEU A 478 -11.44 -30.33 11.02
N LYS A 479 -12.66 -30.35 11.57
CA LYS A 479 -13.82 -29.65 10.99
C LYS A 479 -13.83 -28.14 11.25
N ARG A 480 -13.22 -27.69 12.36
CA ARG A 480 -13.04 -26.26 12.66
C ARG A 480 -11.65 -25.86 12.23
N ARG A 481 -11.57 -24.89 11.31
CA ARG A 481 -10.34 -24.41 10.66
C ARG A 481 -10.28 -22.90 10.77
N GLU A 482 -9.33 -22.39 11.54
CA GLU A 482 -9.24 -20.97 11.89
C GLU A 482 -7.86 -20.43 11.50
N ALA A 483 -7.81 -19.37 10.70
CA ALA A 483 -6.60 -18.56 10.52
C ALA A 483 -6.70 -17.32 11.40
N VAL A 484 -5.66 -17.02 12.18
CA VAL A 484 -5.55 -15.81 12.98
C VAL A 484 -4.42 -14.95 12.40
N LEU A 485 -4.76 -13.79 11.84
CA LEU A 485 -3.82 -12.85 11.24
C LEU A 485 -3.49 -11.71 12.21
N ILE A 486 -2.20 -11.58 12.55
CA ILE A 486 -1.68 -10.62 13.50
C ILE A 486 -0.65 -9.74 12.77
N SER A 487 -1.00 -8.46 12.56
CA SER A 487 -0.24 -7.50 11.76
C SER A 487 -0.59 -6.07 12.19
N ASP A 488 0.16 -5.07 11.74
CA ASP A 488 -0.21 -3.65 11.80
C ASP A 488 -1.29 -3.27 10.76
N PHE A 489 -1.56 -4.17 9.79
CA PHE A 489 -2.52 -4.01 8.69
C PHE A 489 -2.16 -2.86 7.74
N GLN A 490 -0.93 -2.77 7.25
CA GLN A 490 -0.59 -1.81 6.18
C GLN A 490 -1.42 -2.00 4.92
N LYS A 491 -1.97 -0.91 4.38
CA LYS A 491 -2.72 -0.90 3.12
C LYS A 491 -1.88 -1.33 1.91
N THR A 492 -0.58 -1.06 1.95
CA THR A 492 0.40 -1.41 0.92
C THR A 492 0.62 -2.92 0.76
N GLY A 493 0.40 -3.69 1.84
CA GLY A 493 0.53 -5.15 1.87
C GLY A 493 -0.61 -5.89 1.18
N TRP A 494 -1.71 -5.22 0.86
CA TRP A 494 -2.90 -5.78 0.21
C TRP A 494 -3.17 -5.14 -1.16
N THR A 495 -3.09 -5.92 -2.23
CA THR A 495 -3.37 -5.44 -3.60
C THR A 495 -4.79 -5.74 -4.08
N GLY A 496 -5.56 -6.55 -3.34
CA GLY A 496 -6.93 -6.97 -3.70
C GLY A 496 -7.04 -7.91 -4.90
N SER A 497 -5.95 -8.15 -5.63
CA SER A 497 -5.86 -9.09 -6.76
C SER A 497 -5.24 -10.44 -6.39
N GLU A 498 -4.98 -10.67 -5.10
CA GLU A 498 -4.41 -11.92 -4.62
C GLU A 498 -5.54 -12.97 -4.54
N ASP A 499 -5.44 -14.07 -5.31
CA ASP A 499 -6.43 -15.19 -5.30
C ASP A 499 -6.46 -16.00 -3.99
N ALA A 500 -6.33 -15.33 -2.84
CA ALA A 500 -6.49 -15.92 -1.52
C ALA A 500 -7.99 -15.88 -1.14
N ARG A 501 -8.74 -16.92 -1.51
CA ARG A 501 -10.12 -17.13 -1.06
C ARG A 501 -10.21 -18.36 -0.19
N PHE A 502 -10.78 -18.21 1.00
CA PHE A 502 -10.96 -19.34 1.91
C PHE A 502 -12.23 -20.13 1.54
N PRO A 503 -12.18 -21.48 1.56
CA PRO A 503 -13.34 -22.31 1.32
C PRO A 503 -14.35 -22.25 2.47
N GLU A 504 -15.59 -22.69 2.23
CA GLU A 504 -16.63 -22.75 3.26
C GLU A 504 -16.18 -23.56 4.49
N GLY A 505 -16.48 -23.05 5.69
CA GLY A 505 -16.10 -23.66 6.97
C GLY A 505 -14.73 -23.23 7.51
N MET A 506 -13.98 -22.38 6.80
CA MET A 506 -12.74 -21.77 7.27
C MET A 506 -12.97 -20.31 7.67
N THR A 507 -12.47 -19.90 8.86
CA THR A 507 -12.64 -18.54 9.39
C THR A 507 -11.33 -17.77 9.42
N LEU A 508 -11.38 -16.46 9.14
CA LEU A 508 -10.26 -15.53 9.30
C LEU A 508 -10.54 -14.55 10.45
N THR A 509 -9.73 -14.64 11.50
CA THR A 509 -9.76 -13.74 12.66
C THR A 509 -8.60 -12.75 12.56
N THR A 510 -8.87 -11.44 12.58
CA THR A 510 -7.84 -10.40 12.47
C THR A 510 -7.54 -9.75 13.82
N MET A 511 -6.26 -9.60 14.17
CA MET A 511 -5.79 -8.92 15.39
C MET A 511 -4.86 -7.76 15.02
N PRO A 512 -5.39 -6.54 14.80
CA PRO A 512 -4.57 -5.38 14.47
C PRO A 512 -3.72 -4.94 15.67
N VAL A 513 -2.44 -4.63 15.43
CA VAL A 513 -1.52 -4.04 16.41
C VAL A 513 -1.09 -2.61 16.07
N GLY A 514 -1.49 -2.12 14.88
CA GLY A 514 -1.13 -0.81 14.35
C GLY A 514 -1.64 0.37 15.17
N SER A 515 -0.99 1.52 15.01
CA SER A 515 -1.34 2.78 15.68
C SER A 515 -2.13 3.69 14.73
N ALA A 516 -3.34 4.12 15.13
CA ALA A 516 -4.20 4.95 14.28
C ALA A 516 -3.56 6.29 13.83
N ASN A 517 -2.73 6.90 14.68
CA ASN A 517 -2.03 8.15 14.41
C ASN A 517 -0.51 7.91 14.45
N ALA A 518 0.03 7.24 13.43
CA ALA A 518 1.47 7.03 13.33
C ALA A 518 2.20 8.31 12.90
N ARG A 519 3.33 8.63 13.55
CA ARG A 519 4.24 9.71 13.14
C ARG A 519 5.45 9.04 12.48
N ASN A 520 5.63 9.25 11.18
CA ASN A 520 6.71 8.62 10.43
C ASN A 520 7.45 9.63 9.55
N LEU A 521 8.77 9.69 9.70
CA LEU A 521 9.74 10.48 8.95
C LEU A 521 10.73 9.52 8.28
N ALA A 522 10.57 9.34 6.98
CA ALA A 522 11.40 8.45 6.19
C ALA A 522 12.41 9.20 5.32
N VAL A 523 13.50 8.51 4.94
CA VAL A 523 14.41 8.89 3.85
C VAL A 523 14.16 7.95 2.65
N PRO A 524 13.04 8.06 1.92
CA PRO A 524 12.64 7.08 0.90
C PRO A 524 13.54 7.06 -0.34
N SER A 525 14.41 8.05 -0.53
CA SER A 525 15.29 8.14 -1.70
C SER A 525 16.53 8.99 -1.45
N VAL A 526 17.65 8.60 -2.05
CA VAL A 526 18.84 9.42 -2.20
C VAL A 526 19.27 9.43 -3.66
N THR A 527 19.57 10.62 -4.17
CA THR A 527 19.99 10.86 -5.56
C THR A 527 21.35 11.54 -5.60
N PHE A 528 22.08 11.38 -6.72
CA PHE A 528 23.48 11.75 -6.83
C PHE A 528 23.71 12.65 -8.05
N GLY A 529 24.03 13.92 -7.82
CA GLY A 529 24.51 14.84 -8.84
C GLY A 529 26.00 14.62 -9.09
N ARG A 530 26.36 14.03 -10.24
CA ARG A 530 27.76 13.79 -10.64
C ARG A 530 28.32 14.98 -11.42
N SER A 531 29.48 15.48 -11.01
CA SER A 531 30.19 16.60 -11.64
C SER A 531 31.69 16.34 -11.66
N ALA A 532 32.43 16.99 -12.56
CA ALA A 532 33.89 16.91 -12.60
C ALA A 532 34.52 18.25 -12.20
N PHE A 533 35.53 18.22 -11.33
CA PHE A 533 36.31 19.39 -10.95
C PHE A 533 37.79 19.02 -10.87
N SER A 534 38.64 19.74 -11.61
CA SER A 534 40.10 19.46 -11.70
C SER A 534 40.46 18.01 -12.03
N GLY A 535 39.65 17.34 -12.87
CA GLY A 535 39.84 15.94 -13.25
C GLY A 535 39.39 14.91 -12.20
N GLN A 536 38.85 15.34 -11.06
CA GLN A 536 38.25 14.47 -10.05
C GLN A 536 36.72 14.54 -10.08
N GLU A 537 36.07 13.41 -9.82
CA GLU A 537 34.60 13.34 -9.74
C GLU A 537 34.12 13.82 -8.37
N ARG A 538 33.19 14.80 -8.37
CA ARG A 538 32.50 15.33 -7.20
C ARG A 538 31.02 14.98 -7.23
N ILE A 539 30.52 14.54 -6.08
CA ILE A 539 29.15 14.06 -5.88
C ILE A 539 28.41 15.01 -4.95
N ALA A 540 27.35 15.63 -5.47
CA ALA A 540 26.30 16.24 -4.66
C ALA A 540 25.32 15.14 -4.26
N VAL A 541 25.05 14.98 -2.97
CA VAL A 541 24.04 14.03 -2.47
C VAL A 541 22.76 14.81 -2.18
N THR A 542 21.65 14.39 -2.76
CA THR A 542 20.33 14.95 -2.48
C THR A 542 19.44 13.87 -1.86
N ALA A 543 19.12 14.04 -0.59
CA ALA A 543 18.21 13.20 0.16
C ALA A 543 16.77 13.70 0.02
N GLY A 544 15.85 12.81 -0.34
CA GLY A 544 14.41 13.03 -0.21
C GLY A 544 13.95 12.62 1.17
N LEU A 545 13.14 13.47 1.81
CA LEU A 545 12.49 13.22 3.09
C LEU A 545 10.99 13.09 2.86
N SER A 546 10.31 12.23 3.61
CA SER A 546 8.85 12.10 3.58
C SER A 546 8.29 12.09 5.00
N ASN A 547 7.31 12.93 5.27
CA ASN A 547 6.52 12.91 6.50
C ASN A 547 5.12 12.37 6.19
N LYS A 548 4.76 11.25 6.83
CA LYS A 548 3.45 10.59 6.68
C LYS A 548 2.50 10.88 7.85
N GLY A 549 2.93 11.67 8.84
CA GLY A 549 2.10 12.10 9.96
C GLY A 549 1.27 13.35 9.66
N ASP A 550 0.25 13.58 10.48
CA ASP A 550 -0.64 14.74 10.42
C ASP A 550 -0.04 16.06 10.95
N GLU A 551 1.12 16.00 11.60
CA GLU A 551 1.83 17.16 12.16
C GLU A 551 3.10 17.49 11.36
N ALA A 552 3.43 18.78 11.28
CA ALA A 552 4.67 19.23 10.64
C ALA A 552 5.87 18.89 11.53
N ILE A 553 6.92 18.32 10.94
CA ILE A 553 8.18 18.02 11.65
C ILE A 553 9.21 19.09 11.25
N GLY A 554 9.52 19.99 12.19
CA GLY A 554 10.46 21.10 11.98
C GLY A 554 11.85 20.83 12.55
N ASP A 555 12.85 21.52 12.00
CA ASP A 555 14.26 21.45 12.42
C ASP A 555 14.86 20.02 12.46
N VAL A 556 14.39 19.14 11.59
CA VAL A 556 14.91 17.78 11.42
C VAL A 556 16.41 17.84 11.09
N PRO A 557 17.31 17.26 11.92
CA PRO A 557 18.70 17.07 11.54
C PRO A 557 18.80 15.98 10.48
N VAL A 558 19.44 16.29 9.36
CA VAL A 558 19.73 15.34 8.27
C VAL A 558 21.24 15.31 8.08
N SER A 559 21.87 14.19 8.43
CA SER A 559 23.32 14.01 8.37
C SER A 559 23.74 13.16 7.19
N LEU A 560 24.88 13.50 6.59
CA LEU A 560 25.58 12.73 5.58
C LEU A 560 26.87 12.17 6.17
N THR A 561 26.96 10.84 6.24
CA THR A 561 28.17 10.10 6.61
C THR A 561 28.80 9.47 5.37
N VAL A 562 30.12 9.59 5.19
CA VAL A 562 30.89 8.96 4.12
C VAL A 562 32.12 8.27 4.70
N ASP A 563 32.33 7.01 4.32
CA ASP A 563 33.37 6.10 4.84
C ASP A 563 33.47 6.07 6.38
N GLY A 564 32.33 6.27 7.07
CA GLY A 564 32.23 6.30 8.53
C GLY A 564 32.42 7.68 9.17
N HIS A 565 32.72 8.72 8.40
CA HIS A 565 32.89 10.09 8.87
C HIS A 565 31.69 10.97 8.51
N GLU A 566 31.12 11.69 9.47
CA GLU A 566 30.10 12.70 9.18
C GLU A 566 30.73 13.89 8.45
N LEU A 567 30.22 14.20 7.24
CA LEU A 567 30.71 15.30 6.41
C LEU A 567 29.95 16.60 6.68
N GLU A 568 28.62 16.50 6.80
CA GLU A 568 27.72 17.65 6.93
C GLU A 568 26.40 17.22 7.56
N THR A 569 25.84 18.07 8.42
CA THR A 569 24.49 17.94 8.96
C THR A 569 23.70 19.22 8.66
N LEU A 570 22.58 19.06 7.97
CA LEU A 570 21.68 20.12 7.55
C LEU A 570 20.36 20.04 8.32
N ARG A 571 19.56 21.13 8.27
CA ARG A 571 18.25 21.20 8.93
C ARG A 571 17.13 21.32 7.90
N ALA A 572 16.06 20.55 8.09
CA ALA A 572 14.90 20.53 7.24
C ALA A 572 13.59 20.66 8.03
N THR A 573 12.56 21.18 7.37
CA THR A 573 11.18 21.14 7.85
C THR A 573 10.35 20.39 6.83
N VAL A 574 9.54 19.44 7.28
CA VAL A 574 8.66 18.63 6.44
C VAL A 574 7.21 18.85 6.91
N ALA A 575 6.37 19.36 6.01
CA ALA A 575 4.95 19.57 6.29
C ALA A 575 4.21 18.22 6.46
N PRO A 576 2.98 18.19 7.01
CA PRO A 576 2.18 16.97 7.08
C PRO A 576 1.93 16.38 5.69
N HIS A 577 1.95 15.05 5.56
CA HIS A 577 1.67 14.33 4.32
C HIS A 577 2.46 14.83 3.09
N ALA A 578 3.67 15.35 3.33
CA ALA A 578 4.49 16.02 2.33
C ALA A 578 5.90 15.46 2.27
N SER A 579 6.57 15.74 1.16
CA SER A 579 7.99 15.46 0.97
C SER A 579 8.79 16.76 0.84
N SER A 580 10.03 16.73 1.28
CA SER A 580 11.02 17.78 1.03
C SER A 580 12.35 17.16 0.62
N SER A 581 13.33 17.98 0.24
CA SER A 581 14.66 17.48 -0.10
C SER A 581 15.76 18.37 0.45
N VAL A 582 16.88 17.73 0.79
CA VAL A 582 18.09 18.37 1.31
C VAL A 582 19.24 17.98 0.38
N THR A 583 19.99 18.97 -0.08
CA THR A 583 21.18 18.74 -0.92
C THR A 583 22.42 19.16 -0.15
N PHE A 584 23.31 18.19 0.05
CA PHE A 584 24.59 18.37 0.73
C PHE A 584 25.65 19.00 -0.19
N ALA A 585 26.65 19.63 0.41
CA ALA A 585 27.81 20.18 -0.29
C ALA A 585 28.54 19.07 -1.09
N PRO A 586 28.94 19.31 -2.36
CA PRO A 586 29.54 18.25 -3.17
C PRO A 586 30.91 17.81 -2.64
N PHE A 587 31.11 16.51 -2.38
CA PHE A 587 32.40 15.96 -1.95
C PHE A 587 33.10 15.21 -3.09
N THR A 588 34.43 15.08 -3.02
CA THR A 588 35.23 14.37 -4.03
C THR A 588 35.30 12.88 -3.72
N LEU A 589 35.12 12.00 -4.73
CA LEU A 589 35.30 10.57 -4.54
C LEU A 589 36.79 10.22 -4.31
N SER A 590 37.07 9.57 -3.19
CA SER A 590 38.41 9.14 -2.74
C SER A 590 38.91 7.85 -3.43
N GLY A 591 38.03 7.10 -4.07
CA GLY A 591 38.32 5.83 -4.74
C GLY A 591 37.06 5.05 -5.11
N PRO A 592 37.18 3.77 -5.51
CA PRO A 592 36.04 2.88 -5.70
C PRO A 592 35.45 2.38 -4.37
N ASN A 593 34.15 2.04 -4.36
CA ASN A 593 33.41 1.53 -3.21
C ASN A 593 33.33 2.50 -2.00
N VAL A 594 33.23 3.80 -2.25
CA VAL A 594 32.96 4.81 -1.20
C VAL A 594 31.60 4.53 -0.58
N ARG A 595 31.55 4.31 0.73
CA ARG A 595 30.33 3.96 1.47
C ARG A 595 29.69 5.22 2.00
N GLY A 596 28.39 5.39 1.78
CA GLY A 596 27.66 6.53 2.31
C GLY A 596 26.38 6.12 3.03
N MET A 597 25.95 7.01 3.90
CA MET A 597 24.71 6.91 4.66
C MET A 597 24.12 8.30 4.82
N VAL A 598 22.83 8.45 4.52
CA VAL A 598 22.04 9.58 5.00
C VAL A 598 21.22 9.12 6.19
N ARG A 599 21.10 9.94 7.23
CA ARG A 599 20.17 9.73 8.35
C ARG A 599 19.37 11.00 8.60
N ALA A 600 18.06 10.89 8.80
CA ALA A 600 17.19 12.01 9.15
C ALA A 600 16.46 11.75 10.47
N GLY A 601 16.60 12.67 11.44
CA GLY A 601 15.79 12.67 12.66
C GLY A 601 15.81 11.38 13.48
N THR A 602 14.70 11.19 14.21
CA THR A 602 14.36 10.00 15.01
C THR A 602 12.86 9.95 15.23
N ASP A 603 12.25 8.78 15.06
CA ASP A 603 10.85 8.50 15.39
C ASP A 603 10.71 7.02 15.87
N PRO A 604 9.49 6.47 16.03
CA PRO A 604 9.31 5.08 16.44
C PRO A 604 9.72 3.99 15.42
N LEU A 605 10.13 4.33 14.18
CA LEU A 605 10.60 3.37 13.16
C LEU A 605 12.03 3.72 12.68
N PRO A 606 13.08 3.51 13.51
CA PRO A 606 14.43 4.02 13.20
C PRO A 606 15.10 3.50 11.92
N ALA A 607 14.53 2.47 11.29
CA ALA A 607 15.08 1.78 10.13
C ALA A 607 14.90 2.59 8.83
N ASP A 608 13.75 3.22 8.61
CA ASP A 608 13.50 4.00 7.38
C ASP A 608 13.98 5.46 7.44
N ASN A 609 14.36 5.92 8.64
CA ASN A 609 15.07 7.17 8.89
C ASN A 609 16.52 7.14 8.33
N THR A 610 17.00 5.99 7.82
CA THR A 610 18.38 5.79 7.36
C THR A 610 18.44 5.20 5.95
N PHE A 611 19.28 5.78 5.08
CA PHE A 611 19.46 5.31 3.70
C PHE A 611 20.95 5.11 3.38
N HIS A 612 21.32 3.88 3.03
CA HIS A 612 22.69 3.49 2.68
C HIS A 612 22.94 3.55 1.17
N PHE A 613 24.18 3.83 0.77
CA PHE A 613 24.59 3.79 -0.63
C PHE A 613 26.08 3.46 -0.78
N VAL A 614 26.47 2.97 -1.95
CA VAL A 614 27.87 2.77 -2.34
C VAL A 614 28.11 3.49 -3.67
N LEU A 615 29.14 4.34 -3.70
CA LEU A 615 29.55 5.08 -4.89
C LEU A 615 30.87 4.52 -5.42
N THR A 616 30.87 4.31 -6.73
CA THR A 616 32.08 4.05 -7.51
C THR A 616 32.25 5.20 -8.50
N PRO A 617 33.49 5.63 -8.79
CA PRO A 617 33.77 6.60 -9.84
C PRO A 617 33.24 6.13 -11.18
N SER A 618 32.73 7.06 -11.98
CA SER A 618 32.25 6.77 -13.34
C SER A 618 33.45 6.48 -14.25
N GLU A 619 33.58 5.26 -14.76
CA GLU A 619 34.54 4.99 -15.84
C GLU A 619 34.12 5.77 -17.09
N PRO A 620 35.00 6.62 -17.68
CA PRO A 620 34.67 7.38 -18.87
C PRO A 620 34.58 6.46 -20.09
N VAL A 621 33.59 6.72 -20.95
CA VAL A 621 33.43 6.00 -22.20
C VAL A 621 34.30 6.68 -23.26
N SER A 622 35.40 6.02 -23.65
CA SER A 622 36.33 6.52 -24.67
C SER A 622 35.82 6.23 -26.08
N LEU A 623 35.66 7.29 -26.89
CA LEU A 623 35.24 7.22 -28.28
C LEU A 623 36.37 7.61 -29.24
N LEU A 624 36.28 7.06 -30.46
CA LEU A 624 36.93 7.60 -31.65
C LEU A 624 35.84 7.96 -32.65
N VAL A 625 35.69 9.24 -32.96
CA VAL A 625 34.85 9.72 -34.06
C VAL A 625 35.75 9.94 -35.27
N VAL A 626 35.40 9.28 -36.37
CA VAL A 626 36.08 9.43 -37.65
C VAL A 626 35.12 10.11 -38.62
N ASP A 627 35.53 11.25 -39.17
CA ASP A 627 34.71 12.05 -40.10
C ASP A 627 35.36 12.28 -41.47
N SER A 628 34.64 13.02 -42.31
CA SER A 628 35.08 13.46 -43.64
C SER A 628 36.27 14.43 -43.63
N GLY A 629 36.65 14.98 -42.47
CA GLY A 629 37.66 16.03 -42.34
C GLY A 629 37.19 17.44 -42.75
N ALA A 630 35.90 17.62 -43.09
CA ALA A 630 35.33 18.95 -43.33
C ALA A 630 35.20 19.73 -42.00
N PRO A 631 35.29 21.08 -42.03
CA PRO A 631 35.02 21.91 -40.86
C PRO A 631 33.65 21.58 -40.26
N ASP A 632 33.59 21.46 -38.93
CA ASP A 632 32.36 21.19 -38.17
C ASP A 632 31.58 19.90 -38.52
N ALA A 633 32.14 18.98 -39.32
CA ALA A 633 31.49 17.71 -39.70
C ALA A 633 31.02 16.86 -38.50
N SER A 634 31.75 16.91 -37.39
CA SER A 634 31.40 16.23 -36.13
C SER A 634 30.85 17.18 -35.05
N LEU A 635 30.47 18.42 -35.38
CA LEU A 635 30.06 19.44 -34.40
C LEU A 635 28.86 19.00 -33.57
N TYR A 636 27.77 18.56 -34.22
CA TYR A 636 26.55 18.14 -33.52
C TYR A 636 26.80 16.97 -32.56
N ILE A 637 27.44 15.89 -33.02
CA ILE A 637 27.76 14.71 -32.20
C ILE A 637 28.74 15.07 -31.07
N SER A 638 29.82 15.80 -31.37
CA SER A 638 30.83 16.17 -30.35
C SER A 638 30.25 17.09 -29.27
N LYS A 639 29.38 18.04 -29.62
CA LYS A 639 28.68 18.89 -28.64
C LYS A 639 27.67 18.09 -27.81
N ALA A 640 26.94 17.16 -28.42
CA ALA A 640 26.01 16.29 -27.68
C ALA A 640 26.75 15.39 -26.68
N LEU A 641 27.89 14.81 -27.07
CA LEU A 641 28.70 13.95 -26.19
C LEU A 641 29.53 14.75 -25.15
N ALA A 642 29.85 16.02 -25.41
CA ALA A 642 30.47 16.90 -24.42
C ALA A 642 29.51 17.32 -23.28
N ILE A 643 28.19 17.12 -23.46
CA ILE A 643 27.17 17.39 -22.46
C ILE A 643 26.89 16.10 -21.69
N GLY A 644 26.81 16.18 -20.36
CA GLY A 644 26.48 15.06 -19.47
C GLY A 644 27.68 14.48 -18.72
N THR A 645 27.39 13.80 -17.60
CA THR A 645 28.39 13.30 -16.64
C THR A 645 28.16 11.85 -16.23
N THR A 646 27.25 11.13 -16.89
CA THR A 646 26.92 9.74 -16.56
C THR A 646 26.50 8.96 -17.81
N PRO A 647 27.45 8.30 -18.52
CA PRO A 647 28.90 8.40 -18.32
C PRO A 647 29.43 9.77 -18.76
N GLN A 648 30.68 10.07 -18.41
CA GLN A 648 31.45 11.08 -19.13
C GLN A 648 31.96 10.45 -20.45
N PHE A 649 31.75 11.13 -21.58
CA PHE A 649 32.29 10.69 -22.86
C PHE A 649 33.65 11.36 -23.12
N GLN A 650 34.68 10.57 -23.42
CA GLN A 650 35.99 11.06 -23.88
C GLN A 650 36.05 10.92 -25.40
N VAL A 651 35.79 12.01 -26.11
CA VAL A 651 35.69 12.02 -27.57
C VAL A 651 36.99 12.49 -28.20
N GLU A 652 37.59 11.65 -29.04
CA GLU A 652 38.62 12.06 -29.99
C GLU A 652 38.02 12.11 -31.40
N VAL A 653 38.30 13.18 -32.15
CA VAL A 653 37.80 13.38 -33.52
C VAL A 653 39.00 13.39 -34.48
N THR A 654 38.91 12.65 -35.58
CA THR A 654 39.95 12.60 -36.62
C THR A 654 39.34 12.33 -37.99
N SER A 655 40.07 12.64 -39.07
CA SER A 655 39.63 12.29 -40.43
C SER A 655 40.11 10.89 -40.82
N ALA A 656 39.33 10.18 -41.66
CA ALA A 656 39.60 8.79 -42.02
C ALA A 656 41.03 8.51 -42.53
N GLY A 657 41.63 9.43 -43.29
CA GLY A 657 43.00 9.31 -43.80
C GLY A 657 44.10 9.52 -42.76
N ARG A 658 43.77 9.96 -41.54
CA ARG A 658 44.72 10.18 -40.41
C ARG A 658 44.58 9.14 -39.30
N VAL A 659 43.65 8.18 -39.43
CA VAL A 659 43.49 7.10 -38.46
C VAL A 659 44.70 6.17 -38.51
N ALA A 660 45.35 5.95 -37.37
CA ALA A 660 46.38 4.91 -37.20
C ALA A 660 45.75 3.62 -36.67
N PRO A 661 46.30 2.41 -36.95
CA PRO A 661 45.73 1.15 -36.43
C PRO A 661 45.62 1.09 -34.90
N ALA A 662 46.54 1.75 -34.18
CA ALA A 662 46.50 1.85 -32.72
C ALA A 662 45.39 2.77 -32.17
N ALA A 663 44.73 3.58 -33.01
CA ALA A 663 43.67 4.49 -32.56
C ALA A 663 42.41 3.74 -32.08
N PHE A 664 42.22 2.49 -32.53
CA PHE A 664 41.15 1.59 -32.10
C PHE A 664 41.42 0.92 -30.74
N ASP A 665 42.67 0.92 -30.27
CA ASP A 665 43.01 0.32 -28.99
C ASP A 665 42.41 1.15 -27.83
N LYS A 666 41.86 0.45 -26.83
CA LYS A 666 41.24 1.03 -25.62
C LYS A 666 40.06 1.98 -25.88
N ARG A 667 39.45 1.97 -27.07
CA ARG A 667 38.14 2.59 -27.32
C ARG A 667 37.02 1.67 -26.86
N ALA A 668 35.91 2.25 -26.41
CA ALA A 668 34.65 1.54 -26.20
C ALA A 668 33.79 1.61 -27.47
N VAL A 669 33.78 2.76 -28.17
CA VAL A 669 32.96 2.98 -29.37
C VAL A 669 33.78 3.67 -30.46
N VAL A 670 33.59 3.22 -31.71
CA VAL A 670 34.02 3.90 -32.93
C VAL A 670 32.78 4.44 -33.63
N VAL A 671 32.81 5.70 -34.06
CA VAL A 671 31.77 6.33 -34.87
C VAL A 671 32.37 6.68 -36.23
N LEU A 672 31.85 6.10 -37.31
CA LEU A 672 32.13 6.55 -38.67
C LEU A 672 31.03 7.57 -39.03
N ASN A 673 31.33 8.86 -38.87
CA ASN A 673 30.40 9.96 -39.04
C ASN A 673 30.51 10.56 -40.45
N ASP A 674 29.68 10.04 -41.38
CA ASP A 674 29.74 10.36 -42.82
C ASP A 674 31.17 10.41 -43.38
N ALA A 675 31.92 9.32 -43.17
CA ALA A 675 33.33 9.22 -43.46
C ALA A 675 33.62 8.12 -44.47
N MET A 676 34.66 8.29 -45.28
CA MET A 676 35.22 7.18 -46.03
C MET A 676 35.75 6.09 -45.08
N PHE A 677 35.69 4.81 -45.49
CA PHE A 677 36.22 3.74 -44.65
C PHE A 677 37.72 3.95 -44.38
N PRO A 678 38.18 3.98 -43.11
CA PRO A 678 39.56 4.31 -42.81
C PRO A 678 40.52 3.25 -43.36
N PRO A 679 41.59 3.59 -44.10
CA PRO A 679 42.54 2.60 -44.61
C PRO A 679 43.16 1.73 -43.50
N ALA A 680 43.40 2.32 -42.32
CA ALA A 680 43.89 1.62 -41.14
C ALA A 680 42.87 0.69 -40.44
N ALA A 681 41.58 0.78 -40.80
CA ALA A 681 40.52 -0.12 -40.31
C ALA A 681 40.43 -1.43 -41.12
N ALA A 682 41.02 -1.47 -42.32
CA ALA A 682 40.92 -2.58 -43.26
C ALA A 682 41.74 -3.82 -42.83
N GLY A 683 41.45 -4.96 -43.45
CA GLY A 683 42.13 -6.22 -43.15
C GLY A 683 41.67 -6.85 -41.83
N GLY A 684 40.41 -6.62 -41.44
CA GLY A 684 39.82 -7.17 -40.23
C GLY A 684 40.24 -6.46 -38.95
N VAL A 685 40.83 -5.25 -39.01
CA VAL A 685 41.20 -4.49 -37.81
C VAL A 685 39.94 -4.05 -37.07
N LEU A 686 39.01 -3.40 -37.79
CA LEU A 686 37.74 -2.96 -37.19
C LEU A 686 36.84 -4.15 -36.84
N LYS A 687 36.82 -5.21 -37.65
CA LYS A 687 36.09 -6.44 -37.30
C LYS A 687 36.57 -7.04 -35.98
N ARG A 688 37.88 -7.20 -35.79
CA ARG A 688 38.45 -7.70 -34.52
C ARG A 688 38.22 -6.77 -33.33
N PHE A 689 38.07 -5.46 -33.56
CA PHE A 689 37.66 -4.52 -32.51
C PHE A 689 36.22 -4.81 -32.05
N VAL A 690 35.27 -4.94 -32.98
CA VAL A 690 33.86 -5.24 -32.66
C VAL A 690 33.71 -6.64 -32.06
N GLU A 691 34.37 -7.66 -32.62
CA GLU A 691 34.30 -9.04 -32.12
C GLU A 691 34.69 -9.18 -30.64
N ARG A 692 35.62 -8.33 -30.16
CA ARG A 692 36.06 -8.27 -28.76
C ARG A 692 35.16 -7.45 -27.83
N GLY A 693 34.01 -6.94 -28.30
CA GLY A 693 33.07 -6.16 -27.51
C GLY A 693 33.04 -4.66 -27.81
N GLY A 694 33.79 -4.19 -28.82
CA GLY A 694 33.73 -2.80 -29.26
C GLY A 694 32.40 -2.46 -29.95
N GLY A 695 31.89 -1.24 -29.72
CA GLY A 695 30.72 -0.72 -30.41
C GLY A 695 31.08 0.05 -31.69
N LEU A 696 30.30 -0.13 -32.76
CA LEU A 696 30.47 0.62 -34.01
C LEU A 696 29.17 1.32 -34.41
N LEU A 697 29.22 2.64 -34.57
CA LEU A 697 28.15 3.44 -35.19
C LEU A 697 28.59 3.85 -36.59
N ILE A 698 27.76 3.58 -37.60
CA ILE A 698 27.96 3.98 -38.99
C ILE A 698 26.87 4.98 -39.35
N VAL A 699 27.23 6.24 -39.55
CA VAL A 699 26.34 7.30 -40.03
C VAL A 699 26.57 7.44 -41.53
N ALA A 700 25.57 7.06 -42.33
CA ALA A 700 25.68 6.94 -43.77
C ALA A 700 25.07 8.15 -44.50
N GLY A 701 25.87 9.20 -44.70
CA GLY A 701 25.58 10.30 -45.61
C GLY A 701 26.17 10.06 -47.01
N ASP A 702 26.52 11.14 -47.72
CA ASP A 702 27.04 11.10 -49.08
C ASP A 702 28.54 10.73 -49.15
N HIS A 703 29.31 11.02 -48.11
CA HIS A 703 30.74 10.73 -48.05
C HIS A 703 31.03 9.31 -47.50
N ALA A 704 30.03 8.69 -46.86
CA ALA A 704 30.11 7.35 -46.30
C ALA A 704 30.41 6.28 -47.37
N THR A 705 31.59 5.67 -47.25
CA THR A 705 31.95 4.46 -48.01
C THR A 705 32.26 3.33 -47.04
N PHE A 706 31.86 2.11 -47.39
CA PHE A 706 32.08 0.92 -46.58
C PHE A 706 32.49 -0.24 -47.50
N PRO A 707 33.45 -1.10 -47.10
CA PRO A 707 33.83 -2.26 -47.89
C PRO A 707 32.66 -3.24 -48.02
N THR A 708 32.44 -3.79 -49.20
CA THR A 708 31.34 -4.72 -49.51
C THR A 708 31.89 -6.06 -50.02
N GLY A 709 31.07 -7.12 -49.96
CA GLY A 709 31.45 -8.45 -50.44
C GLY A 709 32.53 -9.13 -49.59
N SER A 710 33.34 -10.00 -50.21
CA SER A 710 34.29 -10.93 -49.57
C SER A 710 35.52 -10.30 -48.90
N THR A 711 35.43 -9.04 -48.49
CA THR A 711 36.46 -8.35 -47.71
C THR A 711 36.38 -8.73 -46.24
N ALA A 712 37.51 -8.69 -45.51
CA ALA A 712 37.55 -9.11 -44.11
C ALA A 712 36.57 -8.35 -43.20
N ASP A 713 36.28 -7.09 -43.51
CA ASP A 713 35.38 -6.20 -42.76
C ASP A 713 33.98 -6.05 -43.40
N GLY A 714 33.73 -6.67 -44.57
CA GLY A 714 32.51 -6.48 -45.36
C GLY A 714 31.22 -6.96 -44.68
N ASP A 715 31.34 -7.89 -43.73
CA ASP A 715 30.21 -8.42 -42.94
C ASP A 715 29.85 -7.56 -41.70
N LEU A 716 30.54 -6.45 -41.45
CA LEU A 716 30.22 -5.58 -40.31
C LEU A 716 28.92 -4.79 -40.51
N LEU A 717 28.62 -4.37 -41.74
CA LEU A 717 27.46 -3.52 -42.03
C LEU A 717 26.14 -4.31 -41.83
N PRO A 718 25.15 -3.78 -41.07
CA PRO A 718 23.82 -4.36 -40.95
C PRO A 718 23.01 -4.21 -42.26
N GLY A 719 23.30 -5.08 -43.23
CA GLY A 719 22.65 -5.13 -44.53
C GLY A 719 23.55 -4.65 -45.68
N ARG A 720 22.93 -4.29 -46.80
CA ARG A 720 23.61 -3.71 -47.98
C ARG A 720 23.20 -2.25 -48.15
N LEU A 721 24.19 -1.36 -48.20
CA LEU A 721 24.00 0.07 -48.45
C LEU A 721 23.80 0.32 -49.95
N GLY A 722 22.62 0.77 -50.33
CA GLY A 722 22.23 1.08 -51.70
C GLY A 722 22.42 2.55 -52.07
N THR A 723 21.60 3.02 -53.01
CA THR A 723 21.61 4.40 -53.52
C THR A 723 21.05 5.39 -52.50
N THR A 724 21.43 6.66 -52.64
CA THR A 724 20.79 7.78 -51.93
C THR A 724 19.40 8.02 -52.51
N ILE A 725 18.42 8.12 -51.63
CA ILE A 725 17.04 8.52 -51.91
C ILE A 725 16.93 10.01 -51.56
N ASP A 726 16.36 10.78 -52.49
CA ASP A 726 16.15 12.21 -52.32
C ASP A 726 14.66 12.52 -52.13
N ARG A 727 14.34 13.34 -51.12
CA ARG A 727 13.00 13.79 -50.76
C ARG A 727 12.91 15.31 -50.61
N THR A 728 13.89 16.05 -51.13
CA THR A 728 13.89 17.52 -51.15
C THR A 728 12.76 18.11 -52.00
N ASP A 729 12.47 17.52 -53.16
CA ASP A 729 11.41 17.97 -54.10
C ASP A 729 9.96 17.66 -53.63
N GLY A 730 9.78 17.09 -52.44
CA GLY A 730 8.49 16.61 -51.97
C GLY A 730 8.27 16.77 -50.46
N ARG A 731 7.50 15.86 -49.87
CA ARG A 731 7.41 15.79 -48.40
C ARG A 731 8.70 15.14 -47.89
N ALA A 732 9.52 15.90 -47.17
CA ALA A 732 10.66 15.37 -46.43
C ALA A 732 10.25 14.15 -45.59
N GLY A 733 11.13 13.14 -45.53
CA GLY A 733 10.87 11.92 -44.77
C GLY A 733 10.75 12.19 -43.27
N SER A 734 10.03 11.33 -42.57
CA SER A 734 9.93 11.35 -41.09
C SER A 734 10.02 9.93 -40.56
N LEU A 735 10.39 9.72 -39.29
CA LEU A 735 10.44 8.37 -38.73
C LEU A 735 9.01 7.85 -38.49
N GLY A 736 8.60 6.86 -39.28
CA GLY A 736 7.28 6.21 -39.22
C GLY A 736 7.21 4.99 -38.31
N PHE A 737 8.37 4.40 -37.96
CA PHE A 737 8.46 3.27 -37.03
C PHE A 737 9.72 3.37 -36.16
N LEU A 738 9.57 3.00 -34.89
CA LEU A 738 10.64 2.87 -33.89
C LEU A 738 10.42 1.61 -33.05
N ASP A 739 11.47 0.82 -32.85
CA ASP A 739 11.44 -0.33 -31.94
C ASP A 739 11.63 0.10 -30.48
N TYR A 740 10.53 0.52 -29.85
CA TYR A 740 10.50 0.89 -28.42
C TYR A 740 10.78 -0.27 -27.44
N SER A 741 11.02 -1.50 -27.91
CA SER A 741 11.53 -2.61 -27.08
C SER A 741 13.06 -2.68 -27.07
N HIS A 742 13.74 -1.86 -27.88
CA HIS A 742 15.18 -1.76 -27.93
C HIS A 742 15.69 -0.67 -26.97
N GLN A 743 16.77 -0.93 -26.23
CA GLN A 743 17.30 -0.03 -25.19
C GLN A 743 17.56 1.40 -25.70
N VAL A 744 18.01 1.55 -26.95
CA VAL A 744 18.22 2.88 -27.59
C VAL A 744 16.94 3.73 -27.62
N PHE A 745 15.77 3.10 -27.81
CA PHE A 745 14.47 3.78 -27.94
C PHE A 745 13.56 3.62 -26.72
N GLU A 746 13.90 2.76 -25.75
CA GLU A 746 13.11 2.49 -24.55
C GLU A 746 12.79 3.75 -23.74
N LEU A 747 13.78 4.65 -23.56
CA LEU A 747 13.60 5.95 -22.90
C LEU A 747 12.47 6.78 -23.53
N PHE A 748 12.23 6.61 -24.83
CA PHE A 748 11.28 7.38 -25.62
C PHE A 748 9.87 6.75 -25.68
N LYS A 749 9.64 5.64 -24.97
CA LYS A 749 8.33 4.99 -24.86
C LYS A 749 7.38 5.75 -23.92
N ALA A 750 7.93 6.51 -22.96
CA ALA A 750 7.14 7.26 -21.99
C ALA A 750 6.43 8.47 -22.63
N PRO A 751 5.23 8.87 -22.19
CA PRO A 751 4.56 10.07 -22.69
C PRO A 751 5.44 11.32 -22.53
N ARG A 752 5.51 12.17 -23.58
CA ARG A 752 6.29 13.43 -23.63
C ARG A 752 7.82 13.27 -23.52
N SER A 753 8.35 12.06 -23.67
CA SER A 753 9.81 11.79 -23.70
C SER A 753 10.53 12.30 -24.96
N GLY A 754 9.79 12.53 -26.05
CA GLY A 754 10.30 13.09 -27.30
C GLY A 754 9.39 12.77 -28.48
N ASP A 755 9.47 13.58 -29.54
CA ASP A 755 8.75 13.34 -30.79
C ASP A 755 9.74 13.25 -31.95
N PHE A 756 9.90 12.04 -32.49
CA PHE A 756 10.73 11.75 -33.65
C PHE A 756 10.02 12.03 -34.99
N SER A 757 8.69 12.13 -35.01
CA SER A 757 7.94 12.46 -36.23
C SER A 757 8.11 13.93 -36.64
N ALA A 758 8.53 14.78 -35.69
CA ALA A 758 8.93 16.16 -35.92
C ALA A 758 10.33 16.32 -36.52
N ALA A 759 11.11 15.23 -36.69
CA ALA A 759 12.38 15.23 -37.40
C ALA A 759 12.15 14.91 -38.89
N HIS A 760 12.67 15.78 -39.74
CA HIS A 760 12.61 15.68 -41.19
C HIS A 760 13.94 15.18 -41.75
N PHE A 761 13.85 14.32 -42.75
CA PHE A 761 14.99 13.73 -43.47
C PHE A 761 14.84 14.08 -44.94
N PHE A 762 15.74 14.90 -45.45
CA PHE A 762 15.72 15.40 -46.82
C PHE A 762 16.32 14.37 -47.77
N ARG A 763 17.40 13.71 -47.35
CA ARG A 763 18.11 12.68 -48.12
C ARG A 763 18.60 11.57 -47.18
N TYR A 764 18.60 10.33 -47.63
CA TYR A 764 19.11 9.18 -46.86
C TYR A 764 19.48 8.03 -47.80
N ARG A 765 20.30 7.08 -47.37
CA ARG A 765 20.69 5.92 -48.18
C ARG A 765 19.77 4.73 -47.94
N SER A 766 19.37 4.05 -49.00
CA SER A 766 18.63 2.79 -48.87
C SER A 766 19.51 1.72 -48.19
N VAL A 767 18.92 0.94 -47.28
CA VAL A 767 19.56 -0.25 -46.70
C VAL A 767 18.63 -1.44 -46.84
N GLU A 768 19.15 -2.52 -47.43
CA GLU A 768 18.52 -3.85 -47.44
C GLU A 768 19.11 -4.66 -46.27
N PRO A 769 18.40 -4.80 -45.12
CA PRO A 769 18.90 -5.56 -43.97
C PRO A 769 18.95 -7.07 -44.30
N ALA A 770 19.97 -7.77 -43.79
CA ALA A 770 19.99 -9.22 -43.86
C ALA A 770 18.96 -9.84 -42.89
N PRO A 771 18.52 -11.10 -43.09
CA PRO A 771 17.53 -11.74 -42.22
C PRO A 771 17.91 -11.84 -40.73
N ALA A 772 19.19 -11.70 -40.40
CA ALA A 772 19.71 -11.71 -39.03
C ALA A 772 19.85 -10.30 -38.40
N ASP A 773 19.64 -9.24 -39.18
CA ASP A 773 19.77 -7.86 -38.70
C ASP A 773 18.47 -7.35 -38.07
N ARG A 774 18.57 -6.65 -36.94
CA ARG A 774 17.40 -6.07 -36.26
C ARG A 774 17.16 -4.66 -36.77
N VAL A 775 16.04 -4.43 -37.47
CA VAL A 775 15.63 -3.07 -37.86
C VAL A 775 15.13 -2.32 -36.64
N LEU A 776 15.80 -1.20 -36.31
CA LEU A 776 15.49 -0.38 -35.13
C LEU A 776 14.55 0.78 -35.45
N ALA A 777 14.62 1.33 -36.68
CA ALA A 777 13.80 2.46 -37.12
C ALA A 777 13.51 2.39 -38.62
N ARG A 778 12.38 2.97 -39.06
CA ARG A 778 12.03 3.17 -40.48
C ARG A 778 11.48 4.56 -40.73
N TYR A 779 11.65 5.04 -41.96
CA TYR A 779 11.00 6.23 -42.49
C TYR A 779 9.51 5.97 -42.78
N ASP A 780 8.76 7.04 -43.08
CA ASP A 780 7.33 7.06 -43.38
C ASP A 780 6.95 6.34 -44.69
N ASP A 781 7.92 6.12 -45.58
CA ASP A 781 7.80 5.26 -46.77
C ASP A 781 8.16 3.77 -46.51
N GLY A 782 8.57 3.44 -45.27
CA GLY A 782 8.96 2.09 -44.87
C GLY A 782 10.42 1.73 -45.10
N ALA A 783 11.23 2.58 -45.74
CA ALA A 783 12.67 2.36 -45.88
C ALA A 783 13.35 2.33 -44.50
N VAL A 784 14.43 1.55 -44.37
CA VAL A 784 15.16 1.40 -43.10
C VAL A 784 15.89 2.70 -42.78
N ALA A 785 15.67 3.22 -41.58
CA ALA A 785 16.36 4.39 -41.05
C ALA A 785 17.52 4.02 -40.11
N ALA A 786 17.37 2.90 -39.39
CA ALA A 786 18.43 2.32 -38.57
C ALA A 786 18.31 0.80 -38.44
N ALA A 787 19.44 0.10 -38.43
CA ALA A 787 19.52 -1.35 -38.22
C ALA A 787 20.73 -1.74 -37.36
N GLU A 788 20.60 -2.83 -36.60
CA GLU A 788 21.62 -3.42 -35.72
C GLU A 788 22.09 -4.78 -36.25
N ARG A 789 23.40 -5.04 -36.18
CA ARG A 789 24.01 -6.37 -36.26
C ARG A 789 24.86 -6.63 -35.01
N LYS A 790 24.80 -7.85 -34.47
CA LYS A 790 25.71 -8.31 -33.41
C LYS A 790 26.87 -9.07 -34.03
N VAL A 791 28.10 -8.76 -33.62
CA VAL A 791 29.33 -9.36 -34.18
C VAL A 791 30.26 -9.73 -33.03
N GLY A 792 30.45 -11.03 -32.80
CA GLY A 792 31.14 -11.53 -31.61
C GLY A 792 30.46 -11.05 -30.33
N MET A 793 31.22 -10.37 -29.45
CA MET A 793 30.68 -9.77 -28.22
C MET A 793 30.13 -8.34 -28.43
N GLY A 794 30.47 -7.68 -29.54
CA GLY A 794 30.13 -6.29 -29.80
C GLY A 794 28.91 -6.09 -30.70
N ARG A 795 28.67 -4.83 -31.05
CA ARG A 795 27.44 -4.35 -31.71
C ARG A 795 27.77 -3.33 -32.79
N VAL A 796 27.09 -3.44 -33.94
CA VAL A 796 27.15 -2.47 -35.04
C VAL A 796 25.75 -1.90 -35.25
N ILE A 797 25.64 -0.57 -35.29
CA ILE A 797 24.42 0.12 -35.72
C ILE A 797 24.76 0.95 -36.97
N VAL A 798 23.93 0.82 -38.01
CA VAL A 798 23.90 1.77 -39.13
C VAL A 798 22.73 2.73 -38.95
N TRP A 799 22.97 4.01 -39.22
CA TRP A 799 21.99 5.09 -39.31
C TRP A 799 22.09 5.67 -40.72
N THR A 800 20.99 5.73 -41.47
CA THR A 800 21.04 5.87 -42.94
C THR A 800 20.99 7.31 -43.47
N SER A 801 21.06 8.29 -42.59
CA SER A 801 21.14 9.73 -42.88
C SER A 801 22.34 10.31 -42.12
N THR A 802 22.62 11.60 -42.22
CA THR A 802 23.49 12.26 -41.24
C THR A 802 22.79 12.46 -39.88
N LEU A 803 23.60 12.79 -38.87
CA LEU A 803 23.19 13.15 -37.49
C LEU A 803 23.49 14.63 -37.20
N ASP A 804 23.26 15.46 -38.21
CA ASP A 804 23.48 16.91 -38.25
C ASP A 804 22.36 17.56 -39.09
N ASP A 805 22.58 18.80 -39.54
CA ASP A 805 21.64 19.60 -40.36
C ASP A 805 21.85 19.49 -41.88
N SER A 806 22.76 18.62 -42.37
CA SER A 806 23.10 18.55 -43.80
C SER A 806 22.09 17.74 -44.63
N LEU A 807 21.72 16.52 -44.20
CA LEU A 807 20.73 15.66 -44.89
C LEU A 807 19.42 15.50 -44.10
N SER A 808 19.34 16.00 -42.87
CA SER A 808 18.16 15.97 -42.00
C SER A 808 18.07 17.22 -41.15
N ASP A 809 17.01 17.41 -40.37
CA ASP A 809 16.96 18.42 -39.31
C ASP A 809 17.02 17.80 -37.89
N ILE A 810 17.42 16.53 -37.75
CA ILE A 810 17.41 15.83 -36.46
C ILE A 810 18.34 16.49 -35.43
N GLY A 811 19.50 17.00 -35.86
CA GLY A 811 20.51 17.63 -35.01
C GLY A 811 20.00 18.79 -34.14
N VAL A 812 18.93 19.45 -34.57
CA VAL A 812 18.30 20.57 -33.85
C VAL A 812 17.01 20.20 -33.09
N LYS A 813 16.64 18.92 -33.03
CA LYS A 813 15.44 18.45 -32.31
C LYS A 813 15.73 18.10 -30.85
N PRO A 814 14.75 18.24 -29.93
CA PRO A 814 14.90 17.83 -28.53
C PRO A 814 15.28 16.36 -28.33
N VAL A 815 14.93 15.48 -29.28
CA VAL A 815 15.29 14.05 -29.26
C VAL A 815 16.77 13.77 -29.51
N PHE A 816 17.53 14.71 -30.09
CA PHE A 816 18.89 14.48 -30.57
C PHE A 816 19.88 14.12 -29.46
N LEU A 817 19.98 14.97 -28.43
CA LEU A 817 20.89 14.76 -27.30
C LEU A 817 20.66 13.40 -26.60
N PRO A 818 19.43 13.04 -26.18
CA PRO A 818 19.20 11.73 -25.59
C PRO A 818 19.38 10.58 -26.58
N LEU A 819 19.10 10.76 -27.89
CA LEU A 819 19.35 9.72 -28.91
C LEU A 819 20.85 9.40 -29.01
N VAL A 820 21.70 10.42 -29.18
CA VAL A 820 23.16 10.25 -29.30
C VAL A 820 23.74 9.62 -28.04
N HIS A 821 23.26 10.04 -26.85
CA HIS A 821 23.64 9.43 -25.57
C HIS A 821 23.24 7.95 -25.49
N GLN A 822 22.01 7.60 -25.87
CA GLN A 822 21.53 6.22 -25.81
C GLN A 822 22.23 5.32 -26.83
N LEU A 823 22.46 5.80 -28.06
CA LEU A 823 23.26 5.09 -29.07
C LEU A 823 24.66 4.75 -28.54
N VAL A 824 25.38 5.74 -28.01
CA VAL A 824 26.75 5.52 -27.49
C VAL A 824 26.74 4.66 -26.24
N ARG A 825 25.83 4.86 -25.27
CA ARG A 825 25.74 4.01 -24.07
C ARG A 825 25.45 2.55 -24.43
N TYR A 826 24.53 2.33 -25.38
CA TYR A 826 24.18 0.99 -25.86
C TYR A 826 25.35 0.31 -26.59
N LEU A 827 26.07 1.04 -27.45
CA LEU A 827 27.23 0.52 -28.18
C LEU A 827 28.45 0.31 -27.27
N ALA A 828 28.62 1.12 -26.22
CA ALA A 828 29.69 0.99 -25.23
C ALA A 828 29.47 -0.12 -24.21
N HIS A 829 28.31 -0.81 -24.25
CA HIS A 829 27.86 -1.72 -23.19
C HIS A 829 27.85 -1.04 -21.80
N TYR A 830 27.57 0.27 -21.74
CA TYR A 830 27.64 1.04 -20.51
C TYR A 830 26.41 0.82 -19.62
N GLU A 831 26.60 0.03 -18.57
CA GLU A 831 25.67 -0.08 -17.45
C GLU A 831 26.09 0.88 -16.33
N GLN A 832 25.16 1.71 -15.86
CA GLN A 832 25.43 2.64 -14.77
C GLN A 832 25.55 1.89 -13.45
N PRO A 833 26.64 2.05 -12.66
CA PRO A 833 26.82 1.31 -11.42
C PRO A 833 25.69 1.53 -10.42
N THR A 834 24.92 0.46 -10.14
CA THR A 834 23.85 0.47 -9.15
C THR A 834 24.42 0.77 -7.76
N SER A 835 24.02 1.93 -7.21
CA SER A 835 24.56 2.45 -5.94
C SER A 835 23.88 1.85 -4.70
N TRP A 836 22.69 1.28 -4.85
CA TRP A 836 21.93 0.60 -3.79
C TRP A 836 20.89 -0.35 -4.40
N LEU A 837 20.51 -1.38 -3.65
CA LEU A 837 19.45 -2.34 -3.96
C LEU A 837 18.41 -2.32 -2.83
N THR A 838 17.26 -2.97 -3.06
CA THR A 838 16.19 -3.11 -2.05
C THR A 838 16.27 -4.47 -1.36
N VAL A 839 15.90 -4.53 -0.08
CA VAL A 839 15.77 -5.79 0.68
C VAL A 839 14.86 -6.79 -0.05
N GLY A 840 15.26 -8.06 -0.04
CA GLY A 840 14.61 -9.14 -0.78
C GLY A 840 14.85 -9.10 -2.31
N GLN A 841 15.78 -8.27 -2.80
CA GLN A 841 16.36 -8.44 -4.15
C GLN A 841 17.50 -9.45 -4.11
N VAL A 842 17.76 -10.09 -5.26
CA VAL A 842 18.85 -11.06 -5.42
C VAL A 842 20.05 -10.38 -6.08
N LEU A 843 21.18 -10.42 -5.39
CA LEU A 843 22.48 -9.98 -5.88
C LEU A 843 23.15 -11.10 -6.69
N ASP A 844 23.49 -10.82 -7.95
CA ASP A 844 24.36 -11.66 -8.77
C ASP A 844 25.83 -11.31 -8.48
N VAL A 845 26.47 -12.12 -7.63
CA VAL A 845 27.85 -11.92 -7.19
C VAL A 845 28.83 -12.18 -8.33
N ALA A 846 28.52 -13.12 -9.24
CA ALA A 846 29.38 -13.43 -10.37
C ALA A 846 29.41 -12.27 -11.37
N ALA A 847 28.27 -11.69 -11.72
CA ALA A 847 28.18 -10.51 -12.58
C ALA A 847 28.91 -9.31 -11.95
N ARG A 848 28.65 -9.02 -10.66
CA ARG A 848 29.27 -7.90 -9.93
C ARG A 848 30.81 -7.99 -9.94
N THR A 849 31.35 -9.19 -9.73
CA THR A 849 32.80 -9.44 -9.58
C THR A 849 33.51 -9.81 -10.88
N LYS A 850 32.87 -9.60 -12.04
CA LYS A 850 33.39 -9.92 -13.39
C LYS A 850 33.77 -11.40 -13.57
N GLY A 851 32.90 -12.30 -13.11
CA GLY A 851 33.00 -13.76 -13.30
C GLY A 851 33.83 -14.53 -12.28
N ARG A 852 34.21 -13.91 -11.16
CA ARG A 852 35.02 -14.57 -10.11
C ARG A 852 34.15 -15.43 -9.20
N THR A 853 34.46 -16.71 -9.12
CA THR A 853 33.68 -17.71 -8.36
C THR A 853 34.13 -17.90 -6.90
N ASP A 854 35.31 -17.39 -6.53
CA ASP A 854 35.92 -17.53 -5.20
C ASP A 854 35.36 -16.54 -4.15
N ARG A 855 34.05 -16.26 -4.15
CA ARG A 855 33.47 -15.10 -3.44
C ARG A 855 32.60 -15.52 -2.25
N ILE A 856 32.71 -14.76 -1.16
CA ILE A 856 31.85 -14.85 0.02
C ILE A 856 31.20 -13.49 0.23
N VAL A 857 29.91 -13.48 0.55
CA VAL A 857 29.18 -12.27 0.92
C VAL A 857 29.11 -12.18 2.45
N VAL A 858 29.48 -11.04 3.00
CA VAL A 858 29.29 -10.71 4.43
C VAL A 858 28.07 -9.81 4.55
N THR A 859 27.12 -10.18 5.40
CA THR A 859 25.90 -9.40 5.68
C THR A 859 26.23 -8.16 6.53
N PRO A 860 25.32 -7.17 6.60
CA PRO A 860 25.39 -6.07 7.56
C PRO A 860 25.56 -6.54 9.03
N SER A 861 24.91 -7.64 9.41
CA SER A 861 25.05 -8.31 10.72
C SER A 861 26.39 -9.04 10.94
N GLY A 862 27.20 -9.22 9.89
CA GLY A 862 28.50 -9.89 9.94
C GLY A 862 28.48 -11.40 9.66
N GLU A 863 27.32 -11.97 9.35
CA GLU A 863 27.17 -13.36 8.89
C GLU A 863 27.85 -13.56 7.53
N ARG A 864 28.40 -14.76 7.29
CA ARG A 864 29.06 -15.12 6.03
C ARG A 864 28.17 -16.04 5.20
N VAL A 865 27.58 -15.49 4.14
CA VAL A 865 26.75 -16.22 3.19
C VAL A 865 27.60 -16.65 2.00
N ALA A 866 27.66 -17.97 1.77
CA ALA A 866 28.23 -18.53 0.56
C ALA A 866 27.21 -18.38 -0.60
N PRO A 867 27.61 -17.89 -1.78
CA PRO A 867 26.70 -17.76 -2.91
C PRO A 867 26.10 -19.10 -3.35
N GLN A 868 24.80 -19.14 -3.63
CA GLN A 868 24.14 -20.37 -4.05
C GLN A 868 24.31 -20.58 -5.56
N ASN A 869 24.68 -21.81 -5.94
CA ASN A 869 24.90 -22.27 -7.32
C ASN A 869 26.05 -21.57 -8.08
N SER A 870 26.36 -22.06 -9.29
CA SER A 870 27.45 -21.56 -10.14
C SER A 870 27.29 -20.12 -10.64
N ARG A 871 26.08 -19.54 -10.56
CA ARG A 871 25.83 -18.10 -10.81
C ARG A 871 26.12 -17.21 -9.60
N GLY A 872 26.32 -17.79 -8.42
CA GLY A 872 26.61 -17.05 -7.20
C GLY A 872 25.51 -16.05 -6.82
N LEU A 873 24.27 -16.53 -6.70
CA LEU A 873 23.13 -15.70 -6.30
C LEU A 873 23.00 -15.63 -4.78
N VAL A 874 22.72 -14.43 -4.25
CA VAL A 874 22.49 -14.19 -2.81
C VAL A 874 21.30 -13.24 -2.62
N GLU A 875 20.31 -13.60 -1.82
CA GLU A 875 19.20 -12.69 -1.45
C GLU A 875 19.63 -11.73 -0.34
N LEU A 876 19.27 -10.45 -0.49
CA LEU A 876 19.60 -9.38 0.46
C LEU A 876 18.53 -9.28 1.55
N ALA A 877 18.63 -10.10 2.61
CA ALA A 877 17.65 -10.15 3.70
C ALA A 877 17.69 -8.98 4.71
N GLU A 878 18.75 -8.17 4.71
CA GLU A 878 19.01 -7.11 5.70
C GLU A 878 19.19 -5.74 5.05
N GLN A 879 18.88 -4.67 5.79
CA GLN A 879 19.27 -3.30 5.45
C GLN A 879 20.72 -3.03 5.90
N GLY A 880 21.50 -2.32 5.09
CA GLY A 880 22.88 -1.92 5.41
C GLY A 880 23.85 -2.08 4.25
N ILE A 881 25.14 -2.23 4.56
CA ILE A 881 26.20 -2.48 3.57
C ILE A 881 26.60 -3.96 3.60
N TYR A 882 26.41 -4.64 2.49
CA TYR A 882 26.96 -5.96 2.21
C TYR A 882 28.38 -5.84 1.66
N GLU A 883 29.26 -6.76 2.05
CA GLU A 883 30.64 -6.83 1.55
C GLU A 883 30.91 -8.13 0.78
N ILE A 884 31.45 -8.01 -0.43
CA ILE A 884 31.90 -9.15 -1.23
C ILE A 884 33.41 -9.28 -1.06
N ARG A 885 33.83 -10.41 -0.45
CA ARG A 885 35.24 -10.74 -0.16
C ARG A 885 35.67 -11.97 -0.96
N SER A 886 36.97 -12.15 -1.18
CA SER A 886 37.52 -13.43 -1.65
C SER A 886 37.49 -14.44 -0.52
N ALA A 887 37.17 -15.70 -0.84
CA ALA A 887 37.23 -16.83 0.09
C ALA A 887 38.67 -17.16 0.53
N ALA A 888 39.66 -16.87 -0.32
CA ALA A 888 41.07 -17.22 -0.09
C ALA A 888 41.91 -16.06 0.46
N ALA A 889 41.53 -14.81 0.20
CA ALA A 889 42.31 -13.62 0.58
C ALA A 889 41.58 -12.74 1.59
N THR A 890 42.08 -12.72 2.83
CA THR A 890 41.63 -11.80 3.89
C THR A 890 42.07 -10.34 3.63
N THR A 891 43.08 -10.15 2.77
CA THR A 891 43.72 -8.86 2.48
C THR A 891 43.36 -8.33 1.10
N GLY A 892 42.29 -7.54 1.04
CA GLY A 892 41.87 -6.78 -0.14
C GLY A 892 40.72 -5.84 0.20
N ARG A 893 40.57 -4.72 -0.52
CA ARG A 893 39.38 -3.86 -0.34
C ARG A 893 38.15 -4.61 -0.85
N PRO A 894 37.12 -4.86 -0.01
CA PRO A 894 35.91 -5.54 -0.44
C PRO A 894 35.12 -4.71 -1.45
N GLU A 895 34.52 -5.36 -2.43
CA GLU A 895 33.43 -4.75 -3.19
C GLU A 895 32.22 -4.60 -2.25
N SER A 896 31.48 -3.49 -2.37
CA SER A 896 30.39 -3.18 -1.44
C SER A 896 29.07 -2.95 -2.18
N VAL A 897 27.97 -3.33 -1.54
CA VAL A 897 26.61 -3.16 -2.06
C VAL A 897 25.73 -2.66 -0.92
N ALA A 898 25.02 -1.55 -1.12
CA ALA A 898 24.02 -1.10 -0.17
C ALA A 898 22.68 -1.80 -0.41
N SER A 899 21.98 -2.13 0.68
CA SER A 899 20.63 -2.67 0.72
C SER A 899 19.77 -1.75 1.60
N ASN A 900 18.62 -1.31 1.09
CA ASN A 900 17.68 -0.45 1.81
C ASN A 900 16.29 -1.08 1.88
N LEU A 901 15.48 -0.65 2.85
CA LEU A 901 14.07 -0.99 2.91
C LEU A 901 13.35 -0.61 1.61
N ASP A 902 12.26 -1.32 1.31
CA ASP A 902 11.33 -0.88 0.28
C ASP A 902 10.66 0.43 0.76
N PRO A 903 10.73 1.55 0.00
CA PRO A 903 10.11 2.83 0.40
C PRO A 903 8.60 2.74 0.66
N VAL A 904 7.95 1.65 0.23
CA VAL A 904 6.56 1.33 0.49
C VAL A 904 6.30 0.98 1.97
N GLU A 905 7.28 0.42 2.70
CA GLU A 905 7.13 0.07 4.13
C GLU A 905 7.01 1.29 5.04
N SER A 906 7.58 2.44 4.62
CA SER A 906 7.43 3.74 5.28
C SER A 906 6.02 4.32 5.22
N ASP A 907 5.12 3.72 4.43
CA ASP A 907 3.72 4.15 4.35
C ASP A 907 2.85 3.35 5.32
N LEU A 908 2.82 3.83 6.57
CA LEU A 908 2.08 3.23 7.68
C LEU A 908 0.54 3.44 7.58
N THR A 909 0.00 3.75 6.40
CA THR A 909 -1.44 3.91 6.19
C THR A 909 -2.18 2.60 6.46
N PRO A 910 -3.09 2.52 7.44
CA PRO A 910 -3.78 1.29 7.76
C PRO A 910 -4.85 0.91 6.73
N LEU A 911 -5.01 -0.39 6.54
CA LEU A 911 -6.13 -1.09 5.93
C LEU A 911 -7.19 -1.37 7.00
N ASP A 912 -8.48 -1.28 6.67
CA ASP A 912 -9.51 -1.82 7.57
C ASP A 912 -9.44 -3.37 7.52
N PRO A 913 -9.17 -4.06 8.64
CA PRO A 913 -9.13 -5.52 8.66
C PRO A 913 -10.44 -6.17 8.17
N ARG A 914 -11.57 -5.47 8.26
CA ARG A 914 -12.87 -5.92 7.74
C ARG A 914 -12.89 -6.03 6.22
N GLU A 915 -12.22 -5.11 5.50
CA GLU A 915 -12.09 -5.17 4.03
C GLU A 915 -11.31 -6.42 3.61
N LEU A 916 -10.24 -6.75 4.34
CA LEU A 916 -9.44 -7.96 4.11
C LEU A 916 -10.27 -9.23 4.36
N VAL A 917 -10.97 -9.31 5.50
CA VAL A 917 -11.83 -10.47 5.83
C VAL A 917 -12.94 -10.64 4.80
N ALA A 918 -13.61 -9.56 4.38
CA ALA A 918 -14.66 -9.61 3.37
C ALA A 918 -14.13 -10.06 2.00
N ALA A 919 -12.92 -9.63 1.61
CA ALA A 919 -12.32 -10.04 0.34
C ALA A 919 -11.88 -11.52 0.33
N VAL A 920 -11.33 -12.02 1.44
CA VAL A 920 -10.84 -13.41 1.57
C VAL A 920 -11.98 -14.41 1.78
N THR A 921 -13.00 -14.07 2.55
CA THR A 921 -14.11 -14.99 2.92
C THR A 921 -15.38 -14.79 2.11
N GLY A 922 -15.48 -13.72 1.32
CA GLY A 922 -16.67 -13.37 0.55
C GLY A 922 -17.87 -12.87 1.37
N HIS A 923 -17.73 -12.76 2.70
CA HIS A 923 -18.80 -12.37 3.61
C HIS A 923 -18.41 -11.12 4.40
N ALA A 924 -19.29 -10.11 4.42
CA ALA A 924 -19.13 -8.97 5.32
C ALA A 924 -19.46 -9.39 6.75
N THR A 925 -18.48 -9.33 7.66
CA THR A 925 -18.68 -9.60 9.08
C THR A 925 -19.45 -8.47 9.77
N PRO A 926 -20.34 -8.76 10.74
CA PRO A 926 -20.97 -7.74 11.58
C PRO A 926 -19.96 -6.96 12.43
N GLU A 927 -20.39 -5.82 12.98
CA GLU A 927 -19.52 -4.90 13.72
C GLU A 927 -18.85 -5.53 14.93
N THR A 928 -17.53 -5.33 15.04
CA THR A 928 -16.72 -5.51 16.27
C THR A 928 -16.85 -6.89 16.95
N ALA A 929 -16.09 -7.86 16.42
CA ALA A 929 -15.42 -8.79 17.32
C ALA A 929 -14.27 -8.06 18.03
N GLU A 930 -14.55 -7.42 19.15
CA GLU A 930 -13.56 -7.36 20.24
C GLU A 930 -13.11 -8.81 20.53
N PRO A 931 -11.91 -9.05 21.10
CA PRO A 931 -11.60 -10.38 21.60
C PRO A 931 -12.75 -10.79 22.52
N ALA A 932 -13.30 -11.98 22.32
CA ALA A 932 -14.33 -12.51 23.18
C ALA A 932 -13.74 -12.75 24.59
N MET A 933 -13.65 -11.67 25.37
CA MET A 933 -14.12 -11.69 26.74
C MET A 933 -15.43 -12.44 26.68
N ALA A 934 -15.40 -13.69 27.15
CA ALA A 934 -16.56 -14.56 27.11
C ALA A 934 -17.77 -13.74 27.55
N GLU A 935 -18.82 -13.67 26.73
CA GLU A 935 -20.07 -13.04 27.14
C GLU A 935 -20.37 -13.58 28.53
N GLN A 936 -20.24 -12.71 29.55
CA GLN A 936 -20.53 -13.08 30.91
C GLN A 936 -22.05 -13.16 30.96
N MET A 937 -22.56 -14.32 30.52
CA MET A 937 -23.97 -14.63 30.44
C MET A 937 -24.61 -14.10 31.71
N THR A 938 -25.55 -13.19 31.54
CA THR A 938 -26.12 -12.51 32.70
C THR A 938 -26.73 -13.56 33.62
N GLN A 939 -26.72 -13.32 34.93
CA GLN A 939 -27.20 -14.33 35.89
C GLN A 939 -28.67 -14.73 35.59
N GLU A 940 -29.46 -13.84 34.98
CA GLU A 940 -30.80 -14.11 34.47
C GLU A 940 -30.84 -15.09 33.27
N GLU A 941 -29.85 -15.05 32.37
CA GLU A 941 -29.77 -15.95 31.20
C GLU A 941 -29.29 -17.35 31.59
N ILE A 942 -28.39 -17.46 32.57
CA ILE A 942 -27.96 -18.73 33.14
C ILE A 942 -29.15 -19.40 33.85
N GLU A 943 -29.89 -18.64 34.67
CA GLU A 943 -31.07 -19.14 35.37
C GLU A 943 -32.17 -19.62 34.41
N LYS A 944 -32.48 -18.85 33.35
CA LYS A 944 -33.48 -19.20 32.33
C LYS A 944 -33.24 -20.56 31.68
N ARG A 945 -31.98 -20.99 31.57
CA ARG A 945 -31.61 -22.30 30.97
C ARG A 945 -31.70 -23.47 31.95
N GLN A 946 -31.60 -23.23 33.26
CA GLN A 946 -31.55 -24.30 34.26
C GLN A 946 -32.92 -24.68 34.85
N GLY A 947 -33.86 -23.73 34.98
CA GLY A 947 -35.25 -24.02 35.36
C GLY A 947 -35.48 -24.65 36.74
N LEU A 948 -34.46 -24.70 37.60
CA LEU A 948 -34.45 -25.38 38.92
C LEU A 948 -35.63 -24.99 39.83
N TRP A 949 -36.03 -23.71 39.80
CA TRP A 949 -37.15 -23.20 40.60
C TRP A 949 -38.48 -23.88 40.29
N TRP A 950 -38.70 -24.32 39.06
CA TRP A 950 -39.94 -24.99 38.65
C TRP A 950 -40.12 -26.32 39.38
N TYR A 951 -39.05 -27.12 39.47
CA TYR A 951 -39.06 -28.39 40.20
C TYR A 951 -39.28 -28.20 41.71
N LEU A 952 -38.68 -27.16 42.31
CA LEU A 952 -38.89 -26.81 43.72
C LEU A 952 -40.34 -26.40 44.00
N LEU A 953 -40.94 -25.58 43.12
CA LEU A 953 -42.33 -25.14 43.23
C LEU A 953 -43.32 -26.30 43.07
N LEU A 954 -43.11 -27.17 42.07
CA LEU A 954 -43.94 -28.35 41.82
C LEU A 954 -43.85 -29.35 42.99
N THR A 955 -42.67 -29.55 43.56
CA THR A 955 -42.46 -30.37 44.78
C THR A 955 -43.16 -29.76 46.01
N GLY A 956 -43.08 -28.44 46.19
CA GLY A 956 -43.78 -27.71 47.25
C GLY A 956 -45.31 -27.86 47.14
N MET A 957 -45.87 -27.75 45.92
CA MET A 957 -47.29 -28.00 45.67
C MET A 957 -47.71 -29.44 45.96
N ALA A 958 -46.90 -30.42 45.56
CA ALA A 958 -47.16 -31.83 45.86
C ALA A 958 -47.21 -32.10 47.38
N LEU A 959 -46.29 -31.50 48.15
CA LEU A 959 -46.28 -31.60 49.60
C LEU A 959 -47.54 -30.98 50.25
N LEU A 960 -48.07 -29.87 49.73
CA LEU A 960 -49.34 -29.30 50.21
C LEU A 960 -50.55 -30.21 49.91
N ALA A 961 -50.57 -30.88 48.76
CA ALA A 961 -51.62 -31.85 48.43
C ALA A 961 -51.55 -33.11 49.33
N VAL A 962 -50.34 -33.60 49.61
CA VAL A 962 -50.10 -34.69 50.56
C VAL A 962 -50.48 -34.28 51.99
N GLU A 963 -50.12 -33.07 52.42
CA GLU A 963 -50.52 -32.53 53.72
C GLU A 963 -52.04 -32.45 53.86
N THR A 964 -52.72 -31.89 52.86
CA THR A 964 -54.18 -31.72 52.84
C THR A 964 -54.90 -33.08 52.92
N THR A 965 -54.43 -34.09 52.17
CA THR A 965 -55.04 -35.43 52.17
C THR A 965 -54.79 -36.18 53.49
N ILE A 966 -53.60 -36.06 54.08
CA ILE A 966 -53.29 -36.66 55.38
C ILE A 966 -54.07 -35.96 56.51
N ALA A 967 -54.15 -34.62 56.50
CA ALA A 967 -54.92 -33.85 57.48
C ALA A 967 -56.42 -34.19 57.44
N ASN A 968 -57.00 -34.34 56.24
CA ASN A 968 -58.41 -34.73 56.09
C ASN A 968 -58.68 -36.18 56.56
N ARG A 969 -57.73 -37.11 56.33
CA ARG A 969 -57.80 -38.48 56.89
C ARG A 969 -57.70 -38.51 58.42
N LEU A 970 -56.79 -37.73 59.01
CA LEU A 970 -56.65 -37.63 60.47
C LEU A 970 -57.88 -36.99 61.12
N SER A 971 -58.42 -35.91 60.54
CA SER A 971 -59.66 -35.27 61.01
C SER A 971 -60.89 -36.18 60.98
N ARG A 972 -60.95 -37.16 60.06
CA ARG A 972 -62.00 -38.19 60.05
C ARG A 972 -61.79 -39.25 61.13
N ARG A 973 -60.55 -39.62 61.48
CA ARG A 973 -60.27 -40.56 62.57
C ARG A 973 -60.51 -39.96 63.96
N GLU A 974 -60.18 -38.68 64.17
CA GLU A 974 -60.42 -37.96 65.44
C GLU A 974 -61.91 -37.61 65.66
N LYS A 975 -62.84 -37.99 64.77
CA LYS A 975 -64.29 -37.82 64.93
C LYS A 975 -65.04 -39.12 65.31
N PHE A 976 -64.33 -40.24 65.41
CA PHE A 976 -64.89 -41.57 65.77
C PHE A 976 -64.24 -42.16 67.04
N LEU A 977 -63.57 -41.31 67.83
CA LEU A 977 -63.03 -41.53 69.18
C LEU A 977 -63.51 -40.37 70.07
#